data_AF-A0A3B8WTB3-F1
#
_entry.id   AF-A0A3B8WTB3-F1
#
_cell.length_a   1.000
_cell.length_b   1.000
_cell.length_c   1.000
_cell.angle_alpha   90.00
_cell.angle_beta   90.00
_cell.angle_gamma   90.00
#
_symmetry.space_group_name_H-M   'P 1'
#
loop_
_entity.id
_entity.type
_entity.pdbx_description
1 polymer ?
#
loop_
_entity_poly.entity_id
_entity_poly.type
_entity_poly.pdbx_seq_one_letter_code
_entity_poly.pdbx_strand_id
1 'polypeptide(L)'
;DHLQVSAQIAGLTDRVELLDSDLSALNVESLLLGGRRDLVDGKTEIDVLANQVTFAANSRLESSDIMAAAADQITIAEGVELIGSGKVPSERRTRVLQGDSAFVEVSSGALAEVERSGASGTTGSIDIAQGATLEAVGGSITLDGSFDVTNLGTINARDGDFWVASSNISIGNAPGGTAGFVVSEPELAAIDPARLFLVSNAGIDIYGDLNLTLEALTIDGAGMSGFASDTTVTAGRIELRNSRAQSPLAAQPDSGDLVLDADVVEIGDGDFEITGFGSTVVMARNETLLSGDGELTVSGDLDLDSPGLLTLSGVERRMDIGGDLRIGNGGLAVHSGAGYGVGAELEFVADNIAVDSAIVAASGSIEFQARSGDLTIEDDARLFAGGVQVFDRVGDGFATSAGAVKLFADSGKVVISDQAVIDLSAPNGANGGVLVVGAADVLNLDAGAQLFGGSDGDGRQGRAFFDTGGLAGVSFGELNQLLNQGGFTSERVLRQRQGDMDLLQGELIQAHRTLLIADAGAISVDGTIDATGIDGGEVEIWAQQDLLVDSHGVIDAHATGATGKGGKVILASQQGMVDVAPSFAGVAIDVTGGFAQETDADGNLLFDVVTVGGATTSQPTLTQQTGEVLIRAPRNGTDINVAGLDGTIQGARRVVLEGVQSYQATAIDNALIGTISADAGSYATAGNETAVLTRLNQVGNDRVHLVAGVEIQSAGDINLNTPFDLAGLRFNGQPLNLTLRAAGDITLDHLLGDGFGTGGQLAGFSSDIRIAAGADLASAYTASAVAGSGGDLTVADTLRTGTGDITIAASGDLHLHTLDSVIYSAGQSSGFDLDRHQVSDPLSGKPASTAALPTDGGDLRIAVGGDVIGPGGENDQTQIGTDWLTRMDYQQDQVFVIIPGILELVLAYEELEGWGVDFGGFQQQIAAFGGGDVDLHVGGDLVRTGVSLPTTYYIDPLLNSPNRLGEGKLNATIGGDVTGGLFFIGDGAGQIDIGGALEPGWRGDSTKQIRGPVLFFRGSLGGNVQWPLS
;
A
#
# COMPACT_ATOMS: atom_id res chain seq x y z
N ASP A 1 -47.71 24.32 -20.08
CA ASP A 1 -47.58 23.09 -20.89
C ASP A 1 -46.92 23.37 -22.23
N HIS A 2 -47.50 24.18 -23.12
CA HIS A 2 -46.90 24.49 -24.43
C HIS A 2 -46.71 26.00 -24.66
N LEU A 3 -45.49 26.41 -25.02
CA LEU A 3 -45.13 27.75 -25.47
C LEU A 3 -44.73 27.73 -26.95
N GLN A 4 -45.18 28.69 -27.75
CA GLN A 4 -44.85 28.79 -29.17
C GLN A 4 -44.44 30.22 -29.55
N VAL A 5 -43.30 30.36 -30.23
CA VAL A 5 -42.85 31.61 -30.87
C VAL A 5 -43.24 31.55 -32.35
N SER A 6 -43.87 32.59 -32.90
CA SER A 6 -44.41 32.58 -34.26
C SER A 6 -44.26 33.94 -34.95
N ALA A 7 -44.09 33.93 -36.27
CA ALA A 7 -44.14 35.15 -37.09
C ALA A 7 -45.53 35.80 -37.11
N GLN A 8 -46.59 35.02 -36.85
CA GLN A 8 -47.98 35.46 -36.76
C GLN A 8 -48.74 34.64 -35.71
N ILE A 9 -49.60 35.28 -34.93
CA ILE A 9 -50.45 34.62 -33.93
C ILE A 9 -51.62 33.93 -34.64
N ALA A 10 -51.77 32.62 -34.46
CA ALA A 10 -52.86 31.84 -35.06
C ALA A 10 -54.12 31.78 -34.18
N GLY A 11 -54.05 32.22 -32.93
CA GLY A 11 -55.15 32.23 -31.97
C GLY A 11 -55.45 30.85 -31.38
N LEU A 12 -54.40 30.04 -31.22
CA LEU A 12 -54.51 28.67 -30.70
C LEU A 12 -54.80 28.69 -29.19
N THR A 13 -55.63 27.76 -28.72
CA THR A 13 -56.08 27.73 -27.31
C THR A 13 -55.35 26.71 -26.44
N ASP A 14 -54.54 25.85 -27.05
CA ASP A 14 -53.79 24.78 -26.38
C ASP A 14 -52.34 25.17 -26.02
N ARG A 15 -51.92 26.39 -26.37
CA ARG A 15 -50.57 26.91 -26.17
C ARG A 15 -50.56 28.41 -25.94
N VAL A 16 -49.46 28.93 -25.41
CA VAL A 16 -49.17 30.37 -25.35
C VAL A 16 -48.39 30.76 -26.60
N GLU A 17 -48.96 31.64 -27.43
CA GLU A 17 -48.29 32.16 -28.63
C GLU A 17 -47.63 33.52 -28.35
N LEU A 18 -46.36 33.65 -28.73
CA LEU A 18 -45.56 34.88 -28.66
C LEU A 18 -45.12 35.28 -30.08
N LEU A 19 -45.22 36.57 -30.40
CA LEU A 19 -44.70 37.12 -31.66
C LEU A 19 -43.18 37.25 -31.59
N ASP A 20 -42.49 36.71 -32.58
CA ASP A 20 -41.02 36.81 -32.71
C ASP A 20 -40.54 38.27 -32.82
N SER A 21 -41.29 39.12 -33.52
CA SER A 21 -41.02 40.54 -33.68
C SER A 21 -41.14 41.29 -32.36
N ASP A 22 -42.09 40.91 -31.52
CA ASP A 22 -42.31 41.55 -30.22
C ASP A 22 -41.18 41.16 -29.25
N LEU A 23 -40.78 39.89 -29.26
CA LEU A 23 -39.65 39.40 -28.46
C LEU A 23 -38.33 40.06 -28.86
N SER A 24 -38.04 40.13 -30.16
CA SER A 24 -36.84 40.81 -30.67
C SER A 24 -36.85 42.31 -30.34
N ALA A 25 -38.02 42.94 -30.33
CA ALA A 25 -38.16 44.36 -30.00
C ALA A 25 -38.01 44.68 -28.50
N LEU A 26 -38.03 43.67 -27.61
CA LEU A 26 -37.77 43.89 -26.17
C LEU A 26 -36.36 44.43 -25.91
N ASN A 27 -35.39 44.08 -26.77
CA ASN A 27 -33.98 44.47 -26.65
C ASN A 27 -33.43 44.19 -25.23
N VAL A 28 -33.79 43.03 -24.69
CA VAL A 28 -33.29 42.52 -23.41
C VAL A 28 -31.92 41.88 -23.59
N GLU A 29 -31.08 41.95 -22.57
CA GLU A 29 -29.73 41.35 -22.62
C GLU A 29 -29.76 39.82 -22.69
N SER A 30 -30.83 39.20 -22.19
CA SER A 30 -31.00 37.75 -22.22
C SER A 30 -32.47 37.37 -22.04
N LEU A 31 -32.95 36.46 -22.90
CA LEU A 31 -34.33 36.00 -22.98
C LEU A 31 -34.39 34.49 -22.68
N LEU A 32 -35.12 34.10 -21.62
CA LEU A 32 -35.42 32.70 -21.32
C LEU A 32 -36.88 32.39 -21.61
N LEU A 33 -37.11 31.35 -22.42
CA LEU A 33 -38.41 30.81 -22.77
C LEU A 33 -38.61 29.44 -22.12
N GLY A 34 -39.82 29.16 -21.63
CA GLY A 34 -40.20 27.84 -21.10
C GLY A 34 -39.70 27.50 -19.70
N GLY A 35 -38.98 28.41 -19.03
CA GLY A 35 -38.52 28.20 -17.65
C GLY A 35 -38.39 29.49 -16.85
N ARG A 36 -37.92 29.35 -15.61
CA ARG A 36 -37.54 30.42 -14.70
C ARG A 36 -36.07 30.26 -14.34
N ARG A 37 -35.33 31.36 -14.27
CA ARG A 37 -33.94 31.35 -13.82
C ARG A 37 -33.79 32.04 -12.47
N ASP A 38 -33.00 31.44 -11.59
CA ASP A 38 -32.59 31.99 -10.31
C ASP A 38 -31.05 31.99 -10.22
N LEU A 39 -30.48 32.98 -9.53
CA LEU A 39 -29.04 33.04 -9.25
C LEU A 39 -28.79 32.44 -7.87
N VAL A 40 -28.10 31.31 -7.82
CA VAL A 40 -27.78 30.58 -6.58
C VAL A 40 -26.29 30.28 -6.59
N ASP A 41 -25.57 30.70 -5.56
CA ASP A 41 -24.13 30.45 -5.37
C ASP A 41 -23.25 30.77 -6.60
N GLY A 42 -23.61 31.80 -7.35
CA GLY A 42 -22.88 32.21 -8.56
C GLY A 42 -23.19 31.37 -9.81
N LYS A 43 -24.07 30.37 -9.72
CA LYS A 43 -24.63 29.58 -10.83
C LYS A 43 -26.02 30.07 -11.23
N THR A 44 -26.42 29.79 -12.47
CA THR A 44 -27.78 30.09 -12.96
C THR A 44 -28.60 28.81 -12.96
N GLU A 45 -29.44 28.63 -11.95
CA GLU A 45 -30.39 27.51 -11.89
C GLU A 45 -31.57 27.78 -12.83
N ILE A 46 -31.88 26.82 -13.69
CA ILE A 46 -33.01 26.88 -14.62
C ILE A 46 -34.07 25.87 -14.19
N ASP A 47 -35.17 26.40 -13.66
CA ASP A 47 -36.38 25.66 -13.33
C ASP A 47 -37.25 25.55 -14.60
N VAL A 48 -37.35 24.34 -15.14
CA VAL A 48 -38.03 24.06 -16.43
C VAL A 48 -39.53 23.91 -16.19
N LEU A 49 -40.35 24.76 -16.81
CA LEU A 49 -41.78 24.87 -16.54
C LEU A 49 -42.68 24.47 -17.71
N ALA A 50 -42.21 24.63 -18.94
CA ALA A 50 -42.91 24.18 -20.13
C ALA A 50 -42.60 22.72 -20.41
N ASN A 51 -43.59 21.95 -20.87
CA ASN A 51 -43.34 20.63 -21.42
C ASN A 51 -42.81 20.76 -22.85
N GLN A 52 -43.35 21.71 -23.62
CA GLN A 52 -42.96 21.94 -25.02
C GLN A 52 -42.69 23.41 -25.30
N VAL A 53 -41.61 23.69 -26.05
CA VAL A 53 -41.32 25.00 -26.64
C VAL A 53 -41.17 24.84 -28.15
N THR A 54 -41.92 25.59 -28.94
CA THR A 54 -41.88 25.50 -30.41
C THR A 54 -41.57 26.86 -31.04
N PHE A 55 -40.53 26.92 -31.86
CA PHE A 55 -40.33 28.01 -32.82
C PHE A 55 -41.00 27.61 -34.13
N ALA A 56 -42.12 28.27 -34.44
CA ALA A 56 -42.95 27.94 -35.60
C ALA A 56 -42.30 28.38 -36.91
N ALA A 57 -42.70 27.72 -38.00
CA ALA A 57 -42.07 27.88 -39.31
C ALA A 57 -41.95 29.34 -39.76
N ASN A 58 -40.79 29.68 -40.32
CA ASN A 58 -40.43 31.03 -40.78
C ASN A 58 -40.42 32.14 -39.69
N SER A 59 -40.33 31.78 -38.41
CA SER A 59 -40.11 32.77 -37.34
C SER A 59 -38.64 33.18 -37.24
N ARG A 60 -38.38 34.43 -36.89
CA ARG A 60 -37.03 34.99 -36.74
C ARG A 60 -36.89 35.71 -35.41
N LEU A 61 -36.01 35.19 -34.55
CA LEU A 61 -35.71 35.74 -33.24
C LEU A 61 -34.24 36.15 -33.17
N GLU A 62 -34.00 37.43 -32.87
CA GLU A 62 -32.65 37.99 -32.73
C GLU A 62 -32.50 38.67 -31.37
N SER A 63 -31.48 38.29 -30.62
CA SER A 63 -31.18 38.82 -29.29
C SER A 63 -29.71 38.54 -28.93
N SER A 64 -29.15 39.22 -27.92
CA SER A 64 -27.78 38.93 -27.47
C SER A 64 -27.64 37.52 -26.88
N ASP A 65 -28.70 36.98 -26.30
CA ASP A 65 -28.71 35.70 -25.59
C ASP A 65 -30.14 35.13 -25.57
N ILE A 66 -30.36 34.06 -26.34
CA ILE A 66 -31.67 33.38 -26.51
C ILE A 66 -31.57 32.03 -25.82
N MET A 67 -32.42 31.78 -24.81
CA MET A 67 -32.53 30.50 -24.12
C MET A 67 -33.94 29.94 -24.24
N ALA A 68 -34.06 28.64 -24.43
CA ALA A 68 -35.31 27.89 -24.38
C ALA A 68 -35.11 26.61 -23.55
N ALA A 69 -36.05 26.30 -22.67
CA ALA A 69 -36.05 25.08 -21.88
C ALA A 69 -37.43 24.40 -21.92
N ALA A 70 -37.47 23.07 -22.07
CA ALA A 70 -38.69 22.29 -22.09
C ALA A 70 -38.49 20.89 -21.48
N ALA A 71 -39.42 20.40 -20.67
CA ALA A 71 -39.29 19.09 -20.01
C ALA A 71 -39.39 17.91 -20.99
N ASP A 72 -40.13 18.06 -22.09
CA ASP A 72 -40.35 17.02 -23.09
C ASP A 72 -39.65 17.33 -24.41
N GLN A 73 -39.95 18.47 -25.04
CA GLN A 73 -39.44 18.75 -26.39
C GLN A 73 -39.27 20.25 -26.71
N ILE A 74 -38.17 20.59 -27.39
CA ILE A 74 -37.97 21.85 -28.11
C ILE A 74 -38.01 21.58 -29.61
N THR A 75 -38.87 22.27 -30.36
CA THR A 75 -38.97 22.15 -31.81
C THR A 75 -38.59 23.46 -32.49
N ILE A 76 -37.63 23.41 -33.41
CA ILE A 76 -37.20 24.51 -34.27
C ILE A 76 -37.63 24.16 -35.71
N ALA A 77 -38.77 24.71 -36.15
CA ALA A 77 -39.40 24.32 -37.40
C ALA A 77 -38.70 24.88 -38.66
N GLU A 78 -39.14 24.42 -39.84
CA GLU A 78 -38.59 24.83 -41.14
C GLU A 78 -38.54 26.36 -41.31
N GLY A 79 -37.40 26.87 -41.75
CA GLY A 79 -37.18 28.29 -42.02
C GLY A 79 -37.05 29.17 -40.79
N VAL A 80 -36.95 28.62 -39.58
CA VAL A 80 -36.69 29.40 -38.36
C VAL A 80 -35.27 29.98 -38.38
N GLU A 81 -35.10 31.22 -37.95
CA GLU A 81 -33.79 31.86 -37.72
C GLU A 81 -33.65 32.26 -36.23
N LEU A 82 -32.74 31.63 -35.49
CA LEU A 82 -32.34 32.04 -34.15
C LEU A 82 -30.94 32.65 -34.21
N ILE A 83 -30.82 33.94 -33.88
CA ILE A 83 -29.59 34.71 -34.09
C ILE A 83 -29.14 35.34 -32.78
N GLY A 84 -28.01 34.85 -32.26
CA GLY A 84 -27.30 35.41 -31.11
C GLY A 84 -26.39 36.55 -31.55
N SER A 85 -26.85 37.79 -31.47
CA SER A 85 -26.07 38.97 -31.87
C SER A 85 -26.24 40.13 -30.90
N GLY A 86 -25.19 40.93 -30.72
CA GLY A 86 -25.22 42.08 -29.81
C GLY A 86 -24.15 42.00 -28.73
N LYS A 87 -24.41 42.67 -27.60
CA LYS A 87 -23.49 42.69 -26.45
C LYS A 87 -24.12 41.93 -25.29
N VAL A 88 -23.32 41.08 -24.66
CA VAL A 88 -23.67 40.32 -23.46
C VAL A 88 -22.81 40.73 -22.26
N PRO A 89 -23.28 40.49 -21.02
CA PRO A 89 -22.48 40.70 -19.80
C PRO A 89 -21.19 39.87 -19.81
N SER A 90 -20.14 40.38 -19.17
CA SER A 90 -18.82 39.74 -19.13
C SER A 90 -18.72 38.53 -18.20
N GLU A 91 -19.66 38.36 -17.28
CA GLU A 91 -19.71 37.18 -16.38
C GLU A 91 -20.71 36.16 -16.93
N ARG A 92 -20.20 35.01 -17.39
CA ARG A 92 -20.98 33.82 -17.73
C ARG A 92 -20.94 32.85 -16.56
N ARG A 93 -22.09 32.27 -16.22
CA ARG A 93 -22.32 31.42 -15.05
C ARG A 93 -22.83 30.07 -15.53
N THR A 94 -22.35 28.98 -14.95
CA THR A 94 -22.85 27.62 -15.23
C THR A 94 -24.38 27.56 -15.21
N ARG A 95 -24.97 26.87 -16.18
CA ARG A 95 -26.41 26.56 -16.24
C ARG A 95 -26.64 25.28 -15.47
N VAL A 96 -27.47 25.32 -14.44
CA VAL A 96 -27.79 24.14 -13.64
C VAL A 96 -29.22 23.70 -13.94
N LEU A 97 -29.37 22.47 -14.40
CA LEU A 97 -30.66 21.83 -14.66
C LEU A 97 -30.83 20.56 -13.81
N GLN A 98 -32.07 20.27 -13.45
CA GLN A 98 -32.44 19.05 -12.71
C GLN A 98 -33.39 18.19 -13.54
N GLY A 99 -33.13 16.89 -13.59
CA GLY A 99 -33.95 15.92 -14.30
C GLY A 99 -33.85 16.00 -15.82
N ASP A 100 -34.79 15.31 -16.48
CA ASP A 100 -34.90 15.27 -17.94
C ASP A 100 -35.49 16.58 -18.48
N SER A 101 -34.78 17.21 -19.41
CA SER A 101 -35.24 18.36 -20.18
C SER A 101 -34.36 18.65 -21.39
N ALA A 102 -34.94 19.30 -22.39
CA ALA A 102 -34.24 19.92 -23.50
C ALA A 102 -33.92 21.38 -23.17
N PHE A 103 -32.71 21.81 -23.51
CA PHE A 103 -32.24 23.19 -23.35
C PHE A 103 -31.49 23.66 -24.60
N VAL A 104 -31.87 24.82 -25.12
CA VAL A 104 -31.21 25.48 -26.25
C VAL A 104 -30.74 26.87 -25.81
N GLU A 105 -29.48 27.20 -26.04
CA GLU A 105 -28.94 28.56 -25.89
C GLU A 105 -28.26 29.00 -27.20
N VAL A 106 -28.61 30.17 -27.73
CA VAL A 106 -27.94 30.81 -28.89
C VAL A 106 -27.52 32.20 -28.45
N SER A 107 -26.21 32.43 -28.39
CA SER A 107 -25.67 33.57 -27.66
C SER A 107 -24.51 34.26 -28.35
N SER A 108 -24.45 35.58 -28.27
CA SER A 108 -23.35 36.40 -28.78
C SER A 108 -22.10 36.44 -27.88
N GLY A 109 -22.03 35.60 -26.85
CA GLY A 109 -20.88 35.54 -25.95
C GLY A 109 -20.44 34.11 -25.67
N ALA A 110 -19.39 33.99 -24.87
CA ALA A 110 -18.79 32.70 -24.51
C ALA A 110 -19.81 31.73 -23.89
N LEU A 111 -19.58 30.44 -24.14
CA LEU A 111 -20.38 29.35 -23.62
C LEU A 111 -20.46 29.38 -22.09
N ALA A 112 -21.65 29.10 -21.58
CA ALA A 112 -21.87 28.73 -20.19
C ALA A 112 -22.05 27.22 -20.11
N GLU A 113 -21.19 26.54 -19.34
CA GLU A 113 -21.28 25.09 -19.15
C GLU A 113 -22.65 24.68 -18.60
N VAL A 114 -23.14 23.52 -19.01
CA VAL A 114 -24.41 22.95 -18.55
C VAL A 114 -24.13 21.81 -17.57
N GLU A 115 -24.43 22.04 -16.30
CA GLU A 115 -24.45 21.01 -15.27
C GLU A 115 -25.86 20.43 -15.12
N ARG A 116 -25.99 19.11 -15.25
CA ARG A 116 -27.27 18.41 -15.13
C ARG A 116 -27.18 17.31 -14.10
N SER A 117 -28.16 17.26 -13.19
CA SER A 117 -28.26 16.22 -12.16
C SER A 117 -29.59 15.47 -12.21
N GLY A 118 -29.59 14.18 -11.88
CA GLY A 118 -30.80 13.38 -11.73
C GLY A 118 -31.61 13.13 -13.01
N ALA A 119 -30.99 13.23 -14.19
CA ALA A 119 -31.61 12.89 -15.47
C ALA A 119 -31.58 11.38 -15.72
N SER A 120 -32.69 10.83 -16.21
CA SER A 120 -32.81 9.43 -16.66
C SER A 120 -32.68 9.27 -18.18
N GLY A 121 -32.65 10.38 -18.92
CA GLY A 121 -32.58 10.40 -20.37
C GLY A 121 -33.80 9.76 -21.03
N THR A 122 -35.00 10.00 -20.50
CA THR A 122 -36.26 9.46 -21.03
C THR A 122 -37.11 10.49 -21.78
N THR A 123 -36.95 11.78 -21.46
CA THR A 123 -37.56 12.92 -22.16
C THR A 123 -36.52 14.02 -22.37
N GLY A 124 -36.90 15.12 -23.03
CA GLY A 124 -36.00 16.24 -23.31
C GLY A 124 -35.32 16.09 -24.67
N SER A 125 -36.10 16.21 -25.73
CA SER A 125 -35.64 16.16 -27.12
C SER A 125 -35.52 17.55 -27.75
N ILE A 126 -34.55 17.74 -28.64
CA ILE A 126 -34.42 18.93 -29.48
C ILE A 126 -34.53 18.50 -30.94
N ASP A 127 -35.54 19.04 -31.65
CA ASP A 127 -35.76 18.76 -33.07
C ASP A 127 -35.52 20.02 -33.92
N ILE A 128 -34.48 20.02 -34.75
CA ILE A 128 -34.16 21.11 -35.68
C ILE A 128 -34.49 20.67 -37.10
N ALA A 129 -35.53 21.27 -37.68
CA ALA A 129 -36.03 20.90 -39.00
C ALA A 129 -35.14 21.43 -40.13
N GLN A 130 -35.28 20.80 -41.30
CA GLN A 130 -34.60 21.25 -42.52
C GLN A 130 -34.89 22.72 -42.81
N GLY A 131 -33.84 23.47 -43.16
CA GLY A 131 -33.94 24.89 -43.48
C GLY A 131 -34.04 25.85 -42.28
N ALA A 132 -34.06 25.34 -41.04
CA ALA A 132 -33.83 26.19 -39.86
C ALA A 132 -32.35 26.60 -39.77
N THR A 133 -32.07 27.76 -39.17
CA THR A 133 -30.72 28.32 -38.96
C THR A 133 -30.54 28.78 -37.52
N LEU A 134 -29.49 28.31 -36.85
CA LEU A 134 -29.00 28.82 -35.57
C LEU A 134 -27.65 29.48 -35.82
N GLU A 135 -27.51 30.77 -35.47
CA GLU A 135 -26.28 31.53 -35.74
C GLU A 135 -25.79 32.30 -34.51
N ALA A 136 -24.50 32.14 -34.20
CA ALA A 136 -23.81 32.86 -33.14
C ALA A 136 -22.30 33.00 -33.45
N VAL A 137 -21.96 33.82 -34.45
CA VAL A 137 -20.56 34.05 -34.87
C VAL A 137 -19.75 34.71 -33.74
N GLY A 138 -18.64 34.08 -33.33
CA GLY A 138 -17.81 34.52 -32.18
C GLY A 138 -18.51 34.37 -30.82
N GLY A 139 -19.66 33.70 -30.79
CA GLY A 139 -20.50 33.49 -29.61
C GLY A 139 -20.53 32.02 -29.19
N SER A 140 -21.71 31.54 -28.78
CA SER A 140 -21.91 30.13 -28.41
C SER A 140 -23.28 29.61 -28.80
N ILE A 141 -23.35 28.33 -29.15
CA ILE A 141 -24.58 27.56 -29.37
C ILE A 141 -24.54 26.33 -28.47
N THR A 142 -25.55 26.18 -27.62
CA THR A 142 -25.74 25.02 -26.74
C THR A 142 -27.02 24.30 -27.14
N LEU A 143 -26.91 23.01 -27.45
CA LEU A 143 -28.01 22.07 -27.68
C LEU A 143 -27.91 20.94 -26.66
N ASP A 144 -28.55 21.08 -25.50
CA ASP A 144 -28.49 20.09 -24.42
C ASP A 144 -29.82 19.33 -24.32
N GLY A 145 -29.90 18.17 -24.97
CA GLY A 145 -31.02 17.24 -24.88
C GLY A 145 -30.70 16.09 -23.95
N SER A 146 -31.43 15.94 -22.84
CA SER A 146 -31.25 14.78 -21.96
C SER A 146 -31.63 13.46 -22.64
N PHE A 147 -32.52 13.47 -23.64
CA PHE A 147 -32.86 12.28 -24.41
C PHE A 147 -32.21 12.27 -25.80
N ASP A 148 -32.47 13.28 -26.65
CA ASP A 148 -31.97 13.26 -28.03
C ASP A 148 -31.89 14.67 -28.63
N VAL A 149 -31.00 14.85 -29.61
CA VAL A 149 -30.87 16.05 -30.43
C VAL A 149 -30.83 15.63 -31.90
N THR A 150 -31.88 15.94 -32.64
CA THR A 150 -31.95 15.71 -34.08
C THR A 150 -31.74 17.02 -34.84
N ASN A 151 -30.77 17.05 -35.76
CA ASN A 151 -30.48 18.25 -36.55
C ASN A 151 -30.53 17.98 -38.05
N LEU A 152 -31.47 18.63 -38.74
CA LEU A 152 -31.57 18.70 -40.19
C LEU A 152 -31.36 20.13 -40.72
N GLY A 153 -31.13 21.10 -39.82
CA GLY A 153 -30.95 22.51 -40.11
C GLY A 153 -29.48 22.91 -40.29
N THR A 154 -29.23 24.22 -40.31
CA THR A 154 -27.89 24.82 -40.38
C THR A 154 -27.51 25.38 -39.01
N ILE A 155 -26.33 25.02 -38.51
CA ILE A 155 -25.74 25.60 -37.31
C ILE A 155 -24.49 26.38 -37.76
N ASN A 156 -24.37 27.63 -37.33
CA ASN A 156 -23.23 28.50 -37.64
C ASN A 156 -22.64 29.04 -36.34
N ALA A 157 -21.62 28.34 -35.83
CA ALA A 157 -20.88 28.69 -34.62
C ALA A 157 -19.48 29.22 -34.94
N ARG A 158 -19.31 29.82 -36.14
CA ARG A 158 -18.01 30.24 -36.65
C ARG A 158 -17.24 31.12 -35.67
N ASP A 159 -15.98 30.79 -35.43
CA ASP A 159 -15.08 31.48 -34.50
C ASP A 159 -15.60 31.47 -33.02
N GLY A 160 -16.56 30.58 -32.69
CA GLY A 160 -17.24 30.51 -31.40
C GLY A 160 -17.32 29.09 -30.80
N ASP A 161 -18.22 28.89 -29.85
CA ASP A 161 -18.35 27.64 -29.11
C ASP A 161 -19.58 26.84 -29.56
N PHE A 162 -19.43 25.53 -29.68
CA PHE A 162 -20.54 24.63 -29.94
C PHE A 162 -20.60 23.51 -28.91
N TRP A 163 -21.74 23.41 -28.23
CA TRP A 163 -22.04 22.34 -27.27
C TRP A 163 -23.24 21.55 -27.74
N VAL A 164 -23.08 20.23 -27.74
CA VAL A 164 -24.19 19.30 -27.97
C VAL A 164 -24.18 18.22 -26.90
N ALA A 165 -25.33 18.03 -26.25
CA ALA A 165 -25.59 16.88 -25.39
C ALA A 165 -26.73 16.04 -25.98
N SER A 166 -26.50 14.73 -26.19
CA SER A 166 -27.48 13.82 -26.79
C SER A 166 -27.34 12.39 -26.21
N SER A 167 -28.28 11.49 -26.54
CA SER A 167 -28.18 10.07 -26.16
C SER A 167 -26.97 9.37 -26.75
N ASN A 168 -26.65 9.68 -28.00
CA ASN A 168 -25.44 9.24 -28.69
C ASN A 168 -24.97 10.38 -29.60
N ILE A 169 -23.68 10.44 -29.90
CA ILE A 169 -23.13 11.38 -30.88
C ILE A 169 -22.41 10.55 -31.93
N SER A 170 -22.74 10.76 -33.21
CA SER A 170 -22.12 10.06 -34.33
C SER A 170 -21.57 11.05 -35.34
N ILE A 171 -20.27 10.94 -35.63
CA ILE A 171 -19.55 11.81 -36.54
C ILE A 171 -19.15 11.02 -37.80
N GLY A 172 -19.32 11.62 -38.97
CA GLY A 172 -18.92 11.04 -40.25
C GLY A 172 -20.05 10.32 -40.98
N ASN A 173 -19.70 9.25 -41.71
CA ASN A 173 -20.62 8.53 -42.60
C ASN A 173 -21.48 7.49 -41.85
N ALA A 174 -22.19 7.92 -40.82
CA ALA A 174 -23.05 7.06 -40.01
C ALA A 174 -24.15 6.39 -40.87
N PRO A 175 -24.49 5.11 -40.61
CA PRO A 175 -25.61 4.44 -41.28
C PRO A 175 -26.93 5.21 -41.16
N GLY A 176 -27.78 5.12 -42.19
CA GLY A 176 -29.11 5.73 -42.13
C GLY A 176 -29.95 5.16 -40.98
N GLY A 177 -30.47 6.03 -40.12
CA GLY A 177 -31.26 5.64 -38.95
C GLY A 177 -30.48 5.49 -37.65
N THR A 178 -29.19 5.86 -37.62
CA THR A 178 -28.45 6.05 -36.37
C THR A 178 -29.19 7.05 -35.47
N ALA A 179 -29.40 6.66 -34.21
CA ALA A 179 -30.04 7.49 -33.20
C ALA A 179 -29.04 8.49 -32.63
N GLY A 180 -29.52 9.56 -31.97
CA GLY A 180 -28.65 10.58 -31.41
C GLY A 180 -28.39 11.75 -32.37
N PHE A 181 -27.40 12.56 -32.02
CA PHE A 181 -26.91 13.64 -32.85
C PHE A 181 -25.95 13.09 -33.91
N VAL A 182 -26.38 13.11 -35.18
CA VAL A 182 -25.58 12.65 -36.32
C VAL A 182 -25.09 13.86 -37.11
N VAL A 183 -23.77 13.95 -37.32
CA VAL A 183 -23.15 15.02 -38.10
C VAL A 183 -22.08 14.46 -39.03
N SER A 184 -22.17 14.77 -40.33
CA SER A 184 -21.11 14.40 -41.27
C SER A 184 -19.91 15.35 -41.18
N GLU A 185 -18.74 14.92 -41.66
CA GLU A 185 -17.52 15.75 -41.68
C GLU A 185 -17.75 17.11 -42.41
N PRO A 186 -18.39 17.18 -43.59
CA PRO A 186 -18.70 18.45 -44.23
C PRO A 186 -19.68 19.34 -43.44
N GLU A 187 -20.61 18.74 -42.69
CA GLU A 187 -21.53 19.49 -41.84
C GLU A 187 -20.81 20.06 -40.62
N LEU A 188 -19.96 19.28 -39.96
CA LEU A 188 -19.16 19.74 -38.83
C LEU A 188 -18.18 20.85 -39.26
N ALA A 189 -17.58 20.74 -40.44
CA ALA A 189 -16.76 21.79 -41.03
C ALA A 189 -17.56 23.06 -41.37
N ALA A 190 -18.86 22.94 -41.67
CA ALA A 190 -19.74 24.09 -41.91
C ALA A 190 -20.20 24.77 -40.61
N ILE A 191 -20.22 24.06 -39.48
CA ILE A 191 -20.44 24.64 -38.15
C ILE A 191 -19.26 25.57 -37.77
N ASP A 192 -18.05 25.18 -38.15
CA ASP A 192 -16.78 25.91 -37.97
C ASP A 192 -16.52 26.38 -36.51
N PRO A 193 -16.73 25.53 -35.48
CA PRO A 193 -16.56 25.95 -34.10
C PRO A 193 -15.08 26.12 -33.75
N ALA A 194 -14.75 27.15 -32.98
CA ALA A 194 -13.44 27.27 -32.34
C ALA A 194 -13.32 26.25 -31.19
N ARG A 195 -14.36 26.08 -30.37
CA ARG A 195 -14.37 25.11 -29.27
C ARG A 195 -15.57 24.19 -29.35
N LEU A 196 -15.34 22.89 -29.23
CA LEU A 196 -16.35 21.86 -29.38
C LEU A 196 -16.52 21.08 -28.06
N PHE A 197 -17.76 20.98 -27.59
CA PHE A 197 -18.13 20.21 -26.41
C PHE A 197 -19.13 19.12 -26.84
N LEU A 198 -18.69 17.87 -26.71
CA LEU A 198 -19.48 16.69 -27.07
C LEU A 198 -19.85 15.95 -25.79
N VAL A 199 -21.12 15.99 -25.42
CA VAL A 199 -21.63 15.34 -24.21
C VAL A 199 -22.56 14.20 -24.58
N SER A 200 -22.14 12.95 -24.38
CA SER A 200 -22.92 11.78 -24.76
C SER A 200 -23.43 11.05 -23.51
N ASN A 201 -24.69 10.61 -23.53
CA ASN A 201 -25.20 9.65 -22.55
C ASN A 201 -24.89 8.18 -22.96
N ALA A 202 -23.94 8.01 -23.88
CA ALA A 202 -23.35 6.76 -24.32
C ALA A 202 -21.91 7.07 -24.77
N GLY A 203 -21.51 6.63 -25.97
CA GLY A 203 -20.21 6.94 -26.58
C GLY A 203 -20.28 8.02 -27.65
N ILE A 204 -19.12 8.29 -28.24
CA ILE A 204 -18.99 9.03 -29.50
C ILE A 204 -18.55 8.04 -30.58
N ASP A 205 -19.40 7.85 -31.59
CA ASP A 205 -19.11 6.94 -32.69
C ASP A 205 -18.52 7.71 -33.88
N ILE A 206 -17.41 7.22 -34.42
CA ILE A 206 -16.74 7.80 -35.58
C ILE A 206 -16.84 6.83 -36.76
N TYR A 207 -17.49 7.29 -37.84
CA TYR A 207 -17.77 6.49 -39.03
C TYR A 207 -16.95 6.99 -40.23
N GLY A 208 -15.89 6.24 -40.57
CA GLY A 208 -14.93 6.61 -41.61
C GLY A 208 -13.98 7.72 -41.19
N ASP A 209 -13.09 8.12 -42.11
CA ASP A 209 -12.00 9.06 -41.79
C ASP A 209 -12.50 10.42 -41.31
N LEU A 210 -11.81 10.99 -40.31
CA LEU A 210 -12.16 12.26 -39.69
C LEU A 210 -10.91 13.11 -39.45
N ASN A 211 -10.93 14.37 -39.88
CA ASN A 211 -9.85 15.33 -39.62
C ASN A 211 -10.45 16.62 -39.07
N LEU A 212 -10.11 16.97 -37.83
CA LEU A 212 -10.62 18.16 -37.15
C LEU A 212 -9.50 19.08 -36.70
N THR A 213 -9.73 20.38 -36.79
CA THR A 213 -8.84 21.41 -36.23
C THR A 213 -9.67 22.39 -35.42
N LEU A 214 -9.37 22.52 -34.14
CA LEU A 214 -10.12 23.30 -33.15
C LEU A 214 -9.15 24.11 -32.28
N GLU A 215 -9.66 25.07 -31.50
CA GLU A 215 -8.94 25.64 -30.36
C GLU A 215 -9.03 24.71 -29.14
N ALA A 216 -10.20 24.09 -28.90
CA ALA A 216 -10.36 23.10 -27.84
C ALA A 216 -11.45 22.05 -28.17
N LEU A 217 -11.26 20.84 -27.66
CA LEU A 217 -12.25 19.76 -27.68
C LEU A 217 -12.47 19.24 -26.26
N THR A 218 -13.71 19.12 -25.85
CA THR A 218 -14.11 18.37 -24.65
C THR A 218 -15.03 17.24 -25.06
N ILE A 219 -14.70 16.02 -24.65
CA ILE A 219 -15.54 14.84 -24.76
C ILE A 219 -15.95 14.43 -23.34
N ASP A 220 -17.26 14.37 -23.11
CA ASP A 220 -17.86 13.95 -21.85
C ASP A 220 -18.87 12.81 -22.12
N GLY A 221 -18.45 11.56 -21.89
CA GLY A 221 -19.24 10.37 -22.15
C GLY A 221 -18.46 9.10 -21.86
N ALA A 222 -19.05 7.93 -22.13
CA ALA A 222 -18.41 6.64 -21.85
C ALA A 222 -17.12 6.41 -22.65
N GLY A 223 -16.92 7.12 -23.77
CA GLY A 223 -15.73 6.95 -24.59
C GLY A 223 -15.91 7.26 -26.08
N MET A 224 -14.99 6.76 -26.90
CA MET A 224 -14.96 6.87 -28.35
C MET A 224 -14.91 5.49 -29.04
N SER A 225 -15.71 5.30 -30.09
CA SER A 225 -15.73 4.08 -30.92
C SER A 225 -15.36 4.38 -32.37
N GLY A 226 -14.32 3.72 -32.89
CA GLY A 226 -13.95 3.75 -34.31
C GLY A 226 -14.63 2.65 -35.13
N PHE A 227 -15.14 2.99 -36.32
CA PHE A 227 -15.72 2.03 -37.27
C PHE A 227 -14.99 2.10 -38.62
N ALA A 228 -13.78 1.51 -38.69
CA ALA A 228 -12.87 1.53 -39.85
C ALA A 228 -12.52 2.96 -40.30
N SER A 229 -11.90 3.72 -39.41
CA SER A 229 -11.68 5.16 -39.54
C SER A 229 -10.26 5.55 -39.12
N ASP A 230 -9.55 6.27 -39.99
CA ASP A 230 -8.38 7.04 -39.56
C ASP A 230 -8.87 8.41 -39.05
N THR A 231 -8.67 8.68 -37.76
CA THR A 231 -9.15 9.90 -37.10
C THR A 231 -7.97 10.74 -36.64
N THR A 232 -7.97 12.02 -36.95
CA THR A 232 -7.04 13.00 -36.39
C THR A 232 -7.79 14.21 -35.87
N VAL A 233 -7.56 14.55 -34.60
CA VAL A 233 -8.04 15.78 -33.98
C VAL A 233 -6.85 16.63 -33.57
N THR A 234 -6.76 17.83 -34.11
CA THR A 234 -5.77 18.83 -33.69
C THR A 234 -6.45 19.94 -32.88
N ALA A 235 -6.01 20.20 -31.66
CA ALA A 235 -6.54 21.28 -30.83
C ALA A 235 -5.46 21.99 -29.99
N GLY A 236 -5.79 23.08 -29.31
CA GLY A 236 -4.94 23.61 -28.24
C GLY A 236 -5.06 22.78 -26.96
N ARG A 237 -6.28 22.38 -26.60
CA ARG A 237 -6.55 21.46 -25.47
C ARG A 237 -7.57 20.41 -25.86
N ILE A 238 -7.33 19.16 -25.46
CA ILE A 238 -8.30 18.05 -25.54
C ILE A 238 -8.57 17.57 -24.12
N GLU A 239 -9.84 17.44 -23.74
CA GLU A 239 -10.27 16.89 -22.46
C GLU A 239 -11.16 15.67 -22.69
N LEU A 240 -10.82 14.57 -22.04
CA LEU A 240 -11.57 13.32 -22.03
C LEU A 240 -12.08 13.08 -20.61
N ARG A 241 -13.39 12.91 -20.43
CA ARG A 241 -13.99 12.60 -19.13
C ARG A 241 -15.28 11.81 -19.29
N ASN A 242 -15.73 11.19 -18.22
CA ASN A 242 -17.05 10.57 -18.10
C ASN A 242 -17.72 11.08 -16.81
N SER A 243 -18.01 12.38 -16.76
CA SER A 243 -18.48 13.06 -15.54
C SER A 243 -19.86 12.57 -15.07
N ARG A 244 -20.60 11.89 -15.95
CA ARG A 244 -21.93 11.33 -15.70
C ARG A 244 -21.92 9.82 -15.44
N ALA A 245 -20.74 9.19 -15.31
CA ALA A 245 -20.58 7.76 -15.08
C ALA A 245 -21.43 6.89 -16.03
N GLN A 246 -21.36 7.20 -17.33
CA GLN A 246 -22.02 6.42 -18.37
C GLN A 246 -21.44 5.01 -18.44
N SER A 247 -22.26 4.05 -18.86
CA SER A 247 -21.85 2.63 -18.94
C SER A 247 -20.77 2.40 -20.01
N PRO A 248 -19.87 1.41 -19.83
CA PRO A 248 -18.83 1.08 -20.80
C PRO A 248 -19.34 0.86 -22.22
N LEU A 249 -18.47 1.08 -23.21
CA LEU A 249 -18.80 0.93 -24.61
C LEU A 249 -18.91 -0.55 -24.99
N ALA A 250 -19.57 -0.79 -26.13
CA ALA A 250 -19.53 -2.10 -26.75
C ALA A 250 -18.23 -2.25 -27.53
N ALA A 251 -17.43 -3.27 -27.20
CA ALA A 251 -16.19 -3.58 -27.91
C ALA A 251 -16.38 -3.61 -29.44
N GLN A 252 -15.53 -2.87 -30.15
CA GLN A 252 -15.47 -2.85 -31.60
C GLN A 252 -14.20 -3.57 -32.09
N PRO A 253 -14.22 -4.22 -33.27
CA PRO A 253 -13.00 -4.75 -33.87
C PRO A 253 -12.01 -3.61 -34.17
N ASP A 254 -10.77 -3.77 -33.73
CA ASP A 254 -9.73 -2.76 -33.91
C ASP A 254 -9.42 -2.53 -35.40
N SER A 255 -9.63 -1.30 -35.87
CA SER A 255 -9.41 -0.92 -37.26
C SER A 255 -9.17 0.59 -37.44
N GLY A 256 -8.08 0.95 -38.13
CA GLY A 256 -7.68 2.36 -38.31
C GLY A 256 -6.98 2.94 -37.09
N ASP A 257 -6.50 4.17 -37.23
CA ASP A 257 -5.70 4.86 -36.21
C ASP A 257 -6.44 6.09 -35.63
N LEU A 258 -6.30 6.34 -34.32
CA LEU A 258 -6.74 7.57 -33.66
C LEU A 258 -5.54 8.44 -33.29
N VAL A 259 -5.52 9.70 -33.73
CA VAL A 259 -4.50 10.69 -33.35
C VAL A 259 -5.14 11.89 -32.66
N LEU A 260 -4.74 12.14 -31.42
CA LEU A 260 -5.11 13.32 -30.64
C LEU A 260 -3.88 14.23 -30.51
N ASP A 261 -3.83 15.35 -31.24
CA ASP A 261 -2.69 16.27 -31.27
C ASP A 261 -3.04 17.61 -30.63
N ALA A 262 -2.54 17.85 -29.41
CA ALA A 262 -2.83 19.04 -28.64
C ALA A 262 -1.64 19.62 -27.88
N ASP A 263 -1.76 20.86 -27.39
CA ASP A 263 -0.76 21.40 -26.46
C ASP A 263 -0.91 20.75 -25.08
N VAL A 264 -2.16 20.55 -24.64
CA VAL A 264 -2.49 19.82 -23.40
C VAL A 264 -3.55 18.77 -23.68
N VAL A 265 -3.34 17.55 -23.18
CA VAL A 265 -4.36 16.50 -23.14
C VAL A 265 -4.69 16.21 -21.70
N GLU A 266 -5.95 16.39 -21.32
CA GLU A 266 -6.44 16.16 -19.97
C GLU A 266 -7.36 14.95 -19.93
N ILE A 267 -7.14 14.06 -18.96
CA ILE A 267 -8.00 12.91 -18.68
C ILE A 267 -8.61 13.14 -17.30
N GLY A 268 -9.86 13.63 -17.28
CA GLY A 268 -10.62 13.98 -16.09
C GLY A 268 -11.41 12.80 -15.52
N ASP A 269 -12.37 13.08 -14.64
CA ASP A 269 -13.10 12.07 -13.86
C ASP A 269 -13.89 11.04 -14.69
N GLY A 270 -13.95 9.82 -14.17
CA GLY A 270 -14.81 8.73 -14.62
C GLY A 270 -14.15 7.82 -15.66
N ASP A 271 -14.70 6.61 -15.79
CA ASP A 271 -14.17 5.60 -16.71
C ASP A 271 -14.38 6.00 -18.18
N PHE A 272 -13.32 5.96 -18.98
CA PHE A 272 -13.33 6.37 -20.38
C PHE A 272 -12.75 5.28 -21.28
N GLU A 273 -13.47 4.89 -22.32
CA GLU A 273 -13.05 3.80 -23.22
C GLU A 273 -12.73 4.31 -24.64
N ILE A 274 -11.62 3.85 -25.20
CA ILE A 274 -11.28 4.04 -26.61
C ILE A 274 -11.29 2.65 -27.27
N THR A 275 -12.27 2.40 -28.13
CA THR A 275 -12.45 1.10 -28.80
C THR A 275 -12.53 1.24 -30.32
N GLY A 276 -12.19 0.17 -31.04
CA GLY A 276 -12.30 0.10 -32.49
C GLY A 276 -11.14 0.71 -33.27
N PHE A 277 -10.06 1.11 -32.57
CA PHE A 277 -8.81 1.60 -33.16
C PHE A 277 -7.68 0.60 -32.90
N GLY A 278 -6.87 0.32 -33.92
CA GLY A 278 -5.68 -0.55 -33.77
C GLY A 278 -4.54 0.15 -33.03
N SER A 279 -4.36 1.44 -33.31
CA SER A 279 -3.39 2.29 -32.65
C SER A 279 -4.05 3.60 -32.22
N THR A 280 -3.80 4.02 -30.99
CA THR A 280 -4.13 5.34 -30.48
C THR A 280 -2.83 6.10 -30.21
N VAL A 281 -2.69 7.29 -30.78
CA VAL A 281 -1.56 8.19 -30.58
C VAL A 281 -2.05 9.48 -29.94
N VAL A 282 -1.51 9.81 -28.78
CA VAL A 282 -1.80 11.04 -28.07
C VAL A 282 -0.54 11.89 -28.07
N MET A 283 -0.53 12.97 -28.85
CA MET A 283 0.56 13.92 -28.93
C MET A 283 0.21 15.15 -28.08
N ALA A 284 0.84 15.29 -26.91
CA ALA A 284 0.66 16.43 -26.03
C ALA A 284 1.95 17.28 -26.01
N ARG A 285 1.94 18.46 -26.64
CA ARG A 285 3.17 19.26 -26.84
C ARG A 285 3.74 19.87 -25.56
N ASN A 286 2.90 20.10 -24.55
CA ASN A 286 3.33 20.62 -23.24
C ASN A 286 3.25 19.53 -22.17
N GLU A 287 2.07 18.94 -21.94
CA GLU A 287 1.83 17.99 -20.87
C GLU A 287 0.55 17.16 -21.07
N THR A 288 0.54 15.99 -20.46
CA THR A 288 -0.68 15.22 -20.20
C THR A 288 -1.05 15.41 -18.74
N LEU A 289 -2.27 15.88 -18.48
CA LEU A 289 -2.79 16.10 -17.14
C LEU A 289 -3.79 15.00 -16.76
N LEU A 290 -3.51 14.30 -15.67
CA LEU A 290 -4.43 13.35 -15.03
C LEU A 290 -5.12 14.10 -13.89
N SER A 291 -6.33 14.59 -14.14
CA SER A 291 -7.01 15.55 -13.25
C SER A 291 -8.13 14.96 -12.40
N GLY A 292 -8.51 13.71 -12.65
CA GLY A 292 -9.63 13.07 -11.97
C GLY A 292 -9.45 11.57 -11.82
N ASP A 293 -10.34 10.94 -11.07
CA ASP A 293 -10.30 9.51 -10.76
C ASP A 293 -10.87 8.67 -11.91
N GLY A 294 -10.62 7.36 -11.92
CA GLY A 294 -11.27 6.40 -12.83
C GLY A 294 -10.31 5.63 -13.73
N GLU A 295 -10.85 4.87 -14.67
CA GLU A 295 -10.07 4.02 -15.58
C GLU A 295 -10.09 4.52 -17.04
N LEU A 296 -8.92 4.65 -17.67
CA LEU A 296 -8.82 4.79 -19.13
C LEU A 296 -8.57 3.41 -19.75
N THR A 297 -9.52 2.92 -20.54
CA THR A 297 -9.36 1.67 -21.30
C THR A 297 -9.09 1.97 -22.78
N VAL A 298 -8.07 1.35 -23.37
CA VAL A 298 -7.80 1.41 -24.82
C VAL A 298 -7.73 -0.01 -25.36
N SER A 299 -8.53 -0.36 -26.38
CA SER A 299 -8.56 -1.75 -26.87
C SER A 299 -7.30 -2.20 -27.62
N GLY A 300 -6.68 -1.28 -28.37
CA GLY A 300 -5.44 -1.51 -29.12
C GLY A 300 -4.19 -0.96 -28.43
N ASP A 301 -3.18 -0.59 -29.23
CA ASP A 301 -1.94 0.03 -28.74
C ASP A 301 -2.16 1.51 -28.35
N LEU A 302 -1.42 1.99 -27.35
CA LEU A 302 -1.39 3.41 -26.96
C LEU A 302 0.04 3.95 -27.03
N ASP A 303 0.26 4.97 -27.86
CA ASP A 303 1.46 5.79 -27.88
C ASP A 303 1.15 7.20 -27.32
N LEU A 304 1.60 7.46 -26.09
CA LEU A 304 1.48 8.74 -25.40
C LEU A 304 2.78 9.53 -25.56
N ASP A 305 2.82 10.42 -26.54
CA ASP A 305 3.94 11.31 -26.85
C ASP A 305 3.77 12.64 -26.09
N SER A 306 4.28 12.69 -24.85
CA SER A 306 4.05 13.80 -23.91
C SER A 306 5.30 14.09 -23.07
N PRO A 307 5.79 15.34 -22.99
CA PRO A 307 6.99 15.65 -22.22
C PRO A 307 6.87 15.38 -20.72
N GLY A 308 5.65 15.23 -20.21
CA GLY A 308 5.41 14.81 -18.84
C GLY A 308 3.93 14.50 -18.57
N LEU A 309 3.72 13.50 -17.72
CA LEU A 309 2.43 13.15 -17.14
C LEU A 309 2.37 13.73 -15.73
N LEU A 310 1.40 14.62 -15.50
CA LEU A 310 1.22 15.34 -14.25
C LEU A 310 -0.10 14.96 -13.60
N THR A 311 -0.16 15.02 -12.28
CA THR A 311 -1.36 14.68 -11.49
C THR A 311 -1.81 15.84 -10.60
N LEU A 312 -3.12 15.87 -10.32
CA LEU A 312 -3.68 16.63 -9.22
C LEU A 312 -3.64 15.80 -7.91
N SER A 313 -3.89 16.44 -6.77
CA SER A 313 -3.77 15.78 -5.46
C SER A 313 -4.81 14.69 -5.30
N GLY A 314 -4.40 13.53 -4.80
CA GLY A 314 -5.30 12.41 -4.48
C GLY A 314 -5.98 11.76 -5.69
N VAL A 315 -5.46 11.96 -6.89
CA VAL A 315 -5.99 11.30 -8.11
C VAL A 315 -5.67 9.81 -8.06
N GLU A 316 -6.70 8.97 -8.23
CA GLU A 316 -6.58 7.53 -8.42
C GLU A 316 -6.92 7.15 -9.87
N ARG A 317 -5.89 6.77 -10.65
CA ARG A 317 -6.04 6.54 -12.09
C ARG A 317 -5.39 5.24 -12.54
N ARG A 318 -6.21 4.37 -13.14
CA ARG A 318 -5.77 3.18 -13.86
C ARG A 318 -5.81 3.41 -15.38
N MET A 319 -4.79 2.97 -16.10
CA MET A 319 -4.76 2.91 -17.55
C MET A 319 -4.59 1.46 -17.99
N ASP A 320 -5.64 0.86 -18.56
CA ASP A 320 -5.64 -0.51 -19.06
C ASP A 320 -5.63 -0.53 -20.59
N ILE A 321 -4.47 -0.86 -21.16
CA ILE A 321 -4.20 -0.85 -22.58
C ILE A 321 -4.21 -2.29 -23.07
N GLY A 322 -5.10 -2.65 -23.98
CA GLY A 322 -5.24 -4.02 -24.48
C GLY A 322 -4.01 -4.52 -25.24
N GLY A 323 -3.27 -3.61 -25.89
CA GLY A 323 -2.01 -3.89 -26.60
C GLY A 323 -0.76 -3.33 -25.89
N ASP A 324 0.16 -2.77 -26.66
CA ASP A 324 1.41 -2.17 -26.16
C ASP A 324 1.20 -0.72 -25.70
N LEU A 325 1.87 -0.33 -24.61
CA LEU A 325 1.91 1.05 -24.10
C LEU A 325 3.31 1.63 -24.29
N ARG A 326 3.39 2.75 -25.01
CA ARG A 326 4.58 3.61 -25.06
C ARG A 326 4.26 4.97 -24.47
N ILE A 327 5.08 5.44 -23.53
CA ILE A 327 5.02 6.81 -22.99
C ILE A 327 6.35 7.48 -23.36
N GLY A 328 6.35 8.40 -24.32
CA GLY A 328 7.58 9.02 -24.83
C GLY A 328 7.58 10.55 -24.77
N ASN A 329 8.59 11.16 -25.41
CA ASN A 329 8.87 12.61 -25.52
C ASN A 329 9.81 13.22 -24.47
N GLY A 330 10.82 12.46 -24.03
CA GLY A 330 12.16 12.96 -23.70
C GLY A 330 12.27 14.13 -22.71
N GLY A 331 12.50 13.83 -21.43
CA GLY A 331 13.41 14.58 -20.55
C GLY A 331 13.33 16.12 -20.50
N LEU A 332 12.14 16.75 -20.47
CA LEU A 332 12.03 18.10 -19.90
C LEU A 332 12.11 18.01 -18.37
N ALA A 333 12.82 18.96 -17.75
CA ALA A 333 12.76 19.12 -16.30
C ALA A 333 11.29 19.33 -15.93
N VAL A 334 10.74 18.41 -15.13
CA VAL A 334 9.50 18.65 -14.36
C VAL A 334 9.63 20.08 -13.81
N HIS A 335 8.73 20.97 -14.21
CA HIS A 335 8.78 22.39 -13.88
C HIS A 335 8.91 22.55 -12.36
N SER A 336 10.14 22.82 -11.91
CA SER A 336 10.43 23.07 -10.50
C SER A 336 9.82 24.41 -10.10
N GLY A 337 8.54 24.44 -9.74
CA GLY A 337 7.88 25.62 -9.21
C GLY A 337 6.37 25.65 -9.35
N ALA A 338 5.69 25.20 -8.29
CA ALA A 338 4.27 25.41 -7.95
C ALA A 338 3.22 24.67 -8.80
N GLY A 339 2.53 23.68 -8.21
CA GLY A 339 1.22 23.22 -8.70
C GLY A 339 0.92 21.72 -8.66
N TYR A 340 1.89 20.85 -8.38
CA TYR A 340 1.66 19.40 -8.40
C TYR A 340 0.76 18.92 -7.27
N GLY A 341 -0.08 17.96 -7.60
CA GLY A 341 -0.78 17.15 -6.63
C GLY A 341 0.17 16.38 -5.73
N VAL A 342 -0.29 16.05 -4.52
CA VAL A 342 0.35 15.07 -3.65
C VAL A 342 -0.55 13.85 -3.49
N GLY A 343 0.06 12.66 -3.34
CA GLY A 343 -0.64 11.43 -3.05
C GLY A 343 -1.49 10.88 -4.20
N ALA A 344 -1.06 11.08 -5.45
CA ALA A 344 -1.72 10.46 -6.60
C ALA A 344 -1.30 8.98 -6.74
N GLU A 345 -2.22 8.11 -7.10
CA GLU A 345 -1.98 6.70 -7.37
C GLU A 345 -2.21 6.40 -8.85
N LEU A 346 -1.15 5.99 -9.54
CA LEU A 346 -1.15 5.73 -10.96
C LEU A 346 -0.83 4.27 -11.22
N GLU A 347 -1.70 3.58 -11.96
CA GLU A 347 -1.49 2.22 -12.41
C GLU A 347 -1.56 2.14 -13.94
N PHE A 348 -0.55 1.54 -14.56
CA PHE A 348 -0.46 1.33 -16.00
C PHE A 348 -0.34 -0.17 -16.29
N VAL A 349 -1.28 -0.71 -17.06
CA VAL A 349 -1.31 -2.13 -17.41
C VAL A 349 -1.38 -2.29 -18.92
N ALA A 350 -0.47 -3.08 -19.49
CA ALA A 350 -0.40 -3.34 -20.93
C ALA A 350 0.25 -4.69 -21.21
N ASP A 351 0.33 -5.10 -22.49
CA ASP A 351 1.08 -6.30 -22.88
C ASP A 351 2.60 -6.07 -22.76
N ASN A 352 3.11 -5.00 -23.35
CA ASN A 352 4.45 -4.45 -23.15
C ASN A 352 4.35 -2.98 -22.74
N ILE A 353 5.33 -2.52 -21.95
CA ILE A 353 5.39 -1.13 -21.51
C ILE A 353 6.79 -0.57 -21.79
N ALA A 354 6.86 0.57 -22.46
CA ALA A 354 8.08 1.36 -22.62
C ALA A 354 7.85 2.81 -22.16
N VAL A 355 8.68 3.28 -21.24
CA VAL A 355 8.58 4.63 -20.66
C VAL A 355 9.88 5.39 -20.92
N ASP A 356 9.76 6.55 -21.57
CA ASP A 356 10.85 7.45 -21.97
C ASP A 356 10.45 8.92 -21.72
N SER A 357 9.69 9.17 -20.65
CA SER A 357 9.19 10.49 -20.26
C SER A 357 9.13 10.70 -18.75
N ALA A 358 8.80 11.91 -18.31
CA ALA A 358 8.61 12.26 -16.91
C ALA A 358 7.19 11.89 -16.43
N ILE A 359 7.09 11.28 -15.25
CA ILE A 359 5.81 10.96 -14.59
C ILE A 359 5.90 11.40 -13.14
N VAL A 360 4.94 12.24 -12.72
CA VAL A 360 4.98 12.93 -11.43
C VAL A 360 3.76 12.54 -10.59
N ALA A 361 4.00 11.81 -9.51
CA ALA A 361 3.03 11.45 -8.47
C ALA A 361 3.68 11.70 -7.09
N ALA A 362 3.92 12.97 -6.77
CA ALA A 362 4.63 13.37 -5.55
C ALA A 362 3.98 12.77 -4.30
N SER A 363 4.76 12.13 -3.42
CA SER A 363 4.25 11.40 -2.25
C SER A 363 3.15 10.36 -2.55
N GLY A 364 3.01 9.94 -3.80
CA GLY A 364 2.02 8.97 -4.27
C GLY A 364 2.68 7.71 -4.84
N SER A 365 1.95 6.95 -5.65
CA SER A 365 2.43 5.70 -6.23
C SER A 365 2.42 5.72 -7.75
N ILE A 366 3.43 5.09 -8.35
CA ILE A 366 3.49 4.81 -9.80
C ILE A 366 3.73 3.32 -9.97
N GLU A 367 2.77 2.62 -10.57
CA GLU A 367 2.78 1.18 -10.77
C GLU A 367 2.66 0.85 -12.25
N PHE A 368 3.56 -0.02 -12.73
CA PHE A 368 3.53 -0.56 -14.08
C PHE A 368 3.43 -2.08 -14.03
N GLN A 369 2.52 -2.65 -14.81
CA GLN A 369 2.36 -4.09 -14.98
C GLN A 369 2.31 -4.49 -16.45
N ALA A 370 3.41 -5.08 -16.94
CA ALA A 370 3.45 -5.74 -18.24
C ALA A 370 2.95 -7.19 -18.10
N ARG A 371 1.80 -7.50 -18.72
CA ARG A 371 1.10 -8.80 -18.57
C ARG A 371 1.81 -9.93 -19.29
N SER A 372 2.24 -9.70 -20.53
CA SER A 372 2.69 -10.76 -21.44
C SER A 372 4.10 -10.58 -21.97
N GLY A 373 4.67 -9.38 -21.84
CA GLY A 373 6.01 -9.06 -22.33
C GLY A 373 6.83 -8.24 -21.34
N ASP A 374 7.62 -7.31 -21.87
CA ASP A 374 8.65 -6.59 -21.13
C ASP A 374 8.16 -5.24 -20.61
N LEU A 375 8.73 -4.82 -19.48
CA LEU A 375 8.66 -3.45 -18.97
C LEU A 375 10.03 -2.79 -19.12
N THR A 376 10.11 -1.68 -19.86
CA THR A 376 11.35 -0.93 -20.11
C THR A 376 11.22 0.51 -19.62
N ILE A 377 12.07 0.89 -18.68
CA ILE A 377 12.31 2.28 -18.27
C ILE A 377 13.54 2.77 -19.04
N GLU A 378 13.31 3.60 -20.06
CA GLU A 378 14.30 4.08 -21.03
C GLU A 378 15.13 5.27 -20.49
N ASP A 379 16.12 5.70 -21.27
CA ASP A 379 17.14 6.67 -20.86
C ASP A 379 16.57 8.04 -20.44
N ASP A 380 15.50 8.53 -21.07
CA ASP A 380 14.91 9.82 -20.73
C ASP A 380 13.77 9.72 -19.69
N ALA A 381 13.47 8.52 -19.17
CA ALA A 381 12.45 8.32 -18.15
C ALA A 381 12.80 8.99 -16.81
N ARG A 382 11.85 9.72 -16.23
CA ARG A 382 11.98 10.38 -14.91
C ARG A 382 10.74 10.09 -14.06
N LEU A 383 10.80 9.06 -13.22
CA LEU A 383 9.70 8.70 -12.33
C LEU A 383 9.88 9.41 -10.99
N PHE A 384 8.97 10.32 -10.64
CA PHE A 384 9.02 11.08 -9.40
C PHE A 384 7.83 10.74 -8.49
N ALA A 385 8.13 10.01 -7.41
CA ALA A 385 7.21 9.80 -6.29
C ALA A 385 7.86 10.24 -4.95
N GLY A 386 8.85 11.13 -5.04
CA GLY A 386 9.55 11.69 -3.89
C GLY A 386 8.67 12.51 -2.96
N GLY A 387 9.14 12.67 -1.73
CA GLY A 387 8.53 13.51 -0.71
C GLY A 387 8.69 15.00 -1.05
N VAL A 388 7.73 15.82 -0.65
CA VAL A 388 7.73 17.26 -0.95
C VAL A 388 7.46 18.09 0.30
N GLN A 389 7.87 19.36 0.26
CA GLN A 389 7.52 20.33 1.30
C GLN A 389 6.19 20.97 0.93
N VAL A 390 5.16 20.74 1.74
CA VAL A 390 3.83 21.33 1.57
C VAL A 390 3.66 22.45 2.61
N PHE A 391 3.22 23.62 2.18
CA PHE A 391 2.97 24.75 3.08
C PHE A 391 1.50 24.81 3.48
N ASP A 392 1.22 24.81 4.78
CA ASP A 392 -0.13 25.14 5.29
C ASP A 392 -0.37 26.66 5.20
N ARG A 393 -1.65 27.07 5.20
CA ARG A 393 -2.14 28.45 5.36
C ARG A 393 -1.56 29.18 6.57
N VAL A 394 -1.03 28.47 7.57
CA VAL A 394 -0.39 29.04 8.76
C VAL A 394 1.09 29.41 8.54
N GLY A 395 1.70 29.00 7.42
CA GLY A 395 3.06 29.37 7.03
C GLY A 395 4.16 28.46 7.58
N ASP A 396 3.80 27.41 8.30
CA ASP A 396 4.72 26.32 8.67
C ASP A 396 4.67 25.25 7.56
N GLY A 397 5.84 24.87 7.03
CA GLY A 397 5.97 23.80 6.04
C GLY A 397 5.98 22.43 6.71
N PHE A 398 5.25 21.47 6.14
CA PHE A 398 5.30 20.06 6.52
C PHE A 398 5.95 19.25 5.40
N ALA A 399 6.84 18.33 5.78
CA ALA A 399 7.53 17.42 4.88
C ALA A 399 6.66 16.17 4.68
N THR A 400 6.27 15.85 3.46
CA THR A 400 5.62 14.58 3.14
C THR A 400 6.67 13.51 2.84
N SER A 401 6.40 12.26 3.25
CA SER A 401 7.24 11.12 2.89
C SER A 401 7.15 10.85 1.39
N ALA A 402 8.19 10.24 0.84
CA ALA A 402 8.12 9.69 -0.50
C ALA A 402 7.17 8.50 -0.53
N GLY A 403 6.53 8.30 -1.68
CA GLY A 403 5.67 7.15 -1.92
C GLY A 403 6.45 6.00 -2.57
N ALA A 404 5.91 5.41 -3.63
CA ALA A 404 6.44 4.17 -4.20
C ALA A 404 6.49 4.16 -5.72
N VAL A 405 7.47 3.44 -6.26
CA VAL A 405 7.52 3.02 -7.66
C VAL A 405 7.55 1.50 -7.70
N LYS A 406 6.64 0.90 -8.45
CA LYS A 406 6.51 -0.55 -8.58
C LYS A 406 6.57 -0.95 -10.05
N LEU A 407 7.48 -1.86 -10.37
CA LEU A 407 7.79 -2.28 -11.74
C LEU A 407 7.57 -3.78 -11.87
N PHE A 408 6.54 -4.20 -12.60
CA PHE A 408 6.19 -5.61 -12.78
C PHE A 408 6.20 -6.04 -14.25
N ALA A 409 6.82 -7.19 -14.50
CA ALA A 409 6.67 -7.96 -15.74
C ALA A 409 6.30 -9.41 -15.37
N ASP A 410 5.04 -9.78 -15.61
CA ASP A 410 4.45 -11.05 -15.15
C ASP A 410 5.03 -12.28 -15.86
N SER A 411 5.60 -12.07 -17.05
CA SER A 411 6.20 -13.14 -17.86
C SER A 411 7.49 -12.75 -18.58
N GLY A 412 7.79 -11.45 -18.68
CA GLY A 412 9.00 -10.94 -19.33
C GLY A 412 10.06 -10.41 -18.35
N LYS A 413 10.89 -9.51 -18.87
CA LYS A 413 11.94 -8.82 -18.10
C LYS A 413 11.52 -7.40 -17.72
N VAL A 414 12.13 -6.92 -16.64
CA VAL A 414 12.16 -5.49 -16.32
C VAL A 414 13.53 -4.95 -16.73
N VAL A 415 13.54 -3.86 -17.51
CA VAL A 415 14.75 -3.15 -17.95
C VAL A 415 14.75 -1.75 -17.35
N ILE A 416 15.84 -1.38 -16.68
CA ILE A 416 16.08 -0.01 -16.21
C ILE A 416 17.39 0.47 -16.85
N SER A 417 17.27 1.44 -17.76
CA SER A 417 18.36 1.87 -18.65
C SER A 417 19.34 2.84 -17.98
N ASP A 418 20.51 3.04 -18.60
CA ASP A 418 21.65 3.78 -18.04
C ASP A 418 21.34 5.22 -17.60
N GLN A 419 20.38 5.92 -18.22
CA GLN A 419 20.05 7.30 -17.83
C GLN A 419 18.70 7.47 -17.14
N ALA A 420 17.96 6.38 -16.94
CA ALA A 420 16.68 6.38 -16.23
C ALA A 420 16.85 6.93 -14.79
N VAL A 421 15.89 7.77 -14.36
CA VAL A 421 15.83 8.28 -12.99
C VAL A 421 14.55 7.82 -12.31
N ILE A 422 14.71 7.21 -11.14
CA ILE A 422 13.62 6.90 -10.22
C ILE A 422 13.91 7.66 -8.92
N ASP A 423 13.11 8.68 -8.63
CA ASP A 423 13.27 9.56 -7.48
C ASP A 423 12.13 9.37 -6.46
N LEU A 424 12.53 8.73 -5.36
CA LEU A 424 11.79 8.41 -4.16
C LEU A 424 12.48 9.04 -2.94
N SER A 425 13.28 10.09 -3.14
CA SER A 425 13.95 10.80 -2.06
C SER A 425 12.96 11.63 -1.23
N ALA A 426 13.31 11.90 0.01
CA ALA A 426 12.46 12.66 0.92
C ALA A 426 13.21 13.82 1.58
N PRO A 427 12.55 14.97 1.78
CA PRO A 427 13.15 16.12 2.45
C PRO A 427 13.29 15.86 3.96
N ASN A 428 14.09 16.69 4.62
CA ASN A 428 14.42 16.52 6.04
C ASN A 428 13.17 16.35 6.93
N GLY A 429 13.15 15.25 7.69
CA GLY A 429 12.10 14.91 8.64
C GLY A 429 10.97 14.04 8.06
N ALA A 430 11.02 13.71 6.77
CA ALA A 430 10.12 12.76 6.13
C ALA A 430 10.84 11.44 5.82
N ASN A 431 10.12 10.37 5.47
CA ASN A 431 10.73 9.07 5.18
C ASN A 431 10.99 8.90 3.67
N GLY A 432 12.12 8.28 3.33
CA GLY A 432 12.45 7.82 1.98
C GLY A 432 11.48 6.76 1.47
N GLY A 433 11.37 6.63 0.14
CA GLY A 433 10.30 5.85 -0.49
C GLY A 433 10.65 4.38 -0.72
N VAL A 434 9.75 3.72 -1.45
CA VAL A 434 9.80 2.27 -1.70
C VAL A 434 9.95 1.96 -3.18
N LEU A 435 10.98 1.19 -3.53
CA LEU A 435 11.15 0.64 -4.87
C LEU A 435 10.83 -0.86 -4.87
N VAL A 436 9.86 -1.27 -5.68
CA VAL A 436 9.49 -2.68 -5.88
C VAL A 436 9.76 -3.07 -7.32
N VAL A 437 10.44 -4.20 -7.52
CA VAL A 437 10.71 -4.75 -8.86
C VAL A 437 10.37 -6.23 -8.87
N GLY A 438 9.38 -6.61 -9.67
CA GLY A 438 9.03 -8.00 -9.93
C GLY A 438 9.28 -8.34 -11.40
N ALA A 439 10.22 -9.25 -11.68
CA ALA A 439 10.53 -9.66 -13.05
C ALA A 439 10.52 -11.19 -13.14
N ALA A 440 9.55 -11.77 -13.86
CA ALA A 440 9.45 -13.22 -13.97
C ALA A 440 10.69 -13.86 -14.60
N ASP A 441 11.31 -13.21 -15.59
CA ASP A 441 12.54 -13.69 -16.27
C ASP A 441 13.83 -13.07 -15.69
N VAL A 442 14.08 -11.78 -15.93
CA VAL A 442 15.32 -11.12 -15.51
C VAL A 442 15.09 -9.64 -15.22
N LEU A 443 15.78 -9.11 -14.20
CA LEU A 443 16.01 -7.67 -14.08
C LEU A 443 17.29 -7.31 -14.84
N ASN A 444 17.16 -6.56 -15.93
CA ASN A 444 18.29 -5.97 -16.62
C ASN A 444 18.46 -4.52 -16.17
N LEU A 445 19.38 -4.29 -15.23
CA LEU A 445 19.68 -2.97 -14.68
C LEU A 445 21.02 -2.49 -15.24
N ASP A 446 21.02 -1.32 -15.86
CA ASP A 446 22.25 -0.69 -16.33
C ASP A 446 22.96 0.09 -15.19
N ALA A 447 24.29 0.14 -15.24
CA ALA A 447 25.12 0.69 -14.17
C ALA A 447 24.99 2.21 -13.97
N GLY A 448 24.52 2.96 -14.97
CA GLY A 448 24.28 4.40 -14.85
C GLY A 448 22.91 4.77 -14.29
N ALA A 449 21.98 3.81 -14.15
CA ALA A 449 20.63 4.07 -13.67
C ALA A 449 20.66 4.82 -12.33
N GLN A 450 19.81 5.83 -12.18
CA GLN A 450 19.80 6.71 -11.01
C GLN A 450 18.60 6.39 -10.13
N LEU A 451 18.85 5.70 -9.02
CA LEU A 451 17.83 5.34 -8.05
C LEU A 451 18.04 6.19 -6.80
N PHE A 452 17.09 7.05 -6.44
CA PHE A 452 17.13 7.86 -5.23
C PHE A 452 16.00 7.43 -4.31
N GLY A 453 16.30 7.01 -3.09
CA GLY A 453 15.32 6.64 -2.06
C GLY A 453 15.67 7.16 -0.67
N GLY A 454 16.77 7.91 -0.54
CA GLY A 454 17.25 8.40 0.74
C GLY A 454 16.39 9.51 1.34
N SER A 455 16.48 9.63 2.66
CA SER A 455 15.94 10.77 3.40
C SER A 455 17.06 11.68 3.88
N ASP A 456 16.83 12.99 3.82
CA ASP A 456 17.65 13.95 4.57
C ASP A 456 17.37 13.86 6.08
N GLY A 457 18.37 14.14 6.92
CA GLY A 457 18.22 14.25 8.38
C GLY A 457 17.91 12.93 9.10
N ASP A 458 16.95 12.97 10.03
CA ASP A 458 16.61 11.84 10.92
C ASP A 458 15.50 10.93 10.36
N GLY A 459 15.06 11.16 9.12
CA GLY A 459 14.03 10.36 8.46
C GLY A 459 14.55 8.96 8.10
N ARG A 460 13.62 7.99 8.04
CA ARG A 460 13.96 6.62 7.63
C ARG A 460 14.43 6.61 6.18
N GLN A 461 15.50 5.87 5.92
CA GLN A 461 16.05 5.70 4.57
C GLN A 461 15.12 4.82 3.71
N GLY A 462 15.37 4.76 2.40
CA GLY A 462 14.52 4.05 1.45
C GLY A 462 14.56 2.53 1.63
N ARG A 463 13.56 1.86 1.04
CA ARG A 463 13.41 0.39 1.02
C ARG A 463 13.36 -0.15 -0.40
N ALA A 464 14.00 -1.29 -0.64
CA ALA A 464 14.02 -1.95 -1.96
C ALA A 464 13.61 -3.43 -1.86
N PHE A 465 12.65 -3.84 -2.69
CA PHE A 465 12.07 -5.19 -2.72
C PHE A 465 12.13 -5.76 -4.14
N PHE A 466 13.06 -6.67 -4.39
CA PHE A 466 13.31 -7.23 -5.72
C PHE A 466 12.98 -8.73 -5.70
N ASP A 467 12.02 -9.17 -6.52
CA ASP A 467 11.73 -10.58 -6.79
C ASP A 467 11.91 -10.84 -8.29
N THR A 468 13.04 -11.45 -8.65
CA THR A 468 13.48 -11.52 -10.05
C THR A 468 13.85 -12.95 -10.42
N GLY A 469 13.60 -13.35 -11.67
CA GLY A 469 14.09 -14.63 -12.18
C GLY A 469 15.62 -14.69 -12.18
N GLY A 470 16.28 -13.57 -12.49
CA GLY A 470 17.73 -13.39 -12.46
C GLY A 470 18.13 -11.92 -12.51
N LEU A 471 19.43 -11.63 -12.41
CA LEU A 471 20.02 -10.29 -12.58
C LEU A 471 20.94 -10.24 -13.81
N ALA A 472 20.80 -9.19 -14.61
CA ALA A 472 21.66 -8.88 -15.76
C ALA A 472 21.95 -7.37 -15.84
N GLY A 473 22.88 -6.99 -16.73
CA GLY A 473 23.33 -5.60 -16.92
C GLY A 473 24.39 -5.17 -15.90
N VAL A 474 24.19 -5.52 -14.63
CA VAL A 474 25.13 -5.31 -13.52
C VAL A 474 25.39 -6.61 -12.75
N SER A 475 26.51 -6.65 -12.03
CA SER A 475 26.77 -7.66 -11.00
C SER A 475 25.94 -7.40 -9.73
N PHE A 476 25.83 -8.42 -8.86
CA PHE A 476 25.13 -8.28 -7.57
C PHE A 476 25.78 -7.21 -6.67
N GLY A 477 27.10 -7.08 -6.69
CA GLY A 477 27.83 -6.00 -6.01
C GLY A 477 27.50 -4.61 -6.55
N GLU A 478 27.46 -4.45 -7.88
CA GLU A 478 27.10 -3.18 -8.53
C GLU A 478 25.65 -2.77 -8.25
N LEU A 479 24.71 -3.72 -8.24
CA LEU A 479 23.33 -3.48 -7.78
C LEU A 479 23.33 -2.89 -6.36
N ASN A 480 24.04 -3.53 -5.43
CA ASN A 480 24.09 -3.07 -4.05
C ASN A 480 24.80 -1.72 -3.90
N GLN A 481 25.79 -1.44 -4.75
CA GLN A 481 26.44 -0.14 -4.83
C GLN A 481 25.46 0.96 -5.29
N LEU A 482 24.60 0.69 -6.27
CA LEU A 482 23.55 1.62 -6.70
C LEU A 482 22.55 1.89 -5.57
N LEU A 483 22.07 0.84 -4.91
CA LEU A 483 21.14 0.97 -3.78
C LEU A 483 21.75 1.71 -2.57
N ASN A 484 23.06 1.50 -2.29
CA ASN A 484 23.77 2.24 -1.23
C ASN A 484 23.82 3.73 -1.55
N GLN A 485 24.21 4.09 -2.78
CA GLN A 485 24.31 5.49 -3.20
C GLN A 485 22.94 6.18 -3.26
N GLY A 486 21.90 5.42 -3.61
CA GLY A 486 20.52 5.88 -3.62
C GLY A 486 19.91 6.11 -2.25
N GLY A 487 20.51 5.60 -1.16
CA GLY A 487 19.95 5.70 0.18
C GLY A 487 18.87 4.66 0.47
N PHE A 488 18.86 3.52 -0.22
CA PHE A 488 18.01 2.37 0.11
C PHE A 488 18.66 1.54 1.23
N THR A 489 18.84 2.15 2.41
CA THR A 489 19.60 1.56 3.52
C THR A 489 18.75 1.26 4.75
N SER A 490 17.42 1.43 4.68
CA SER A 490 16.54 0.98 5.75
C SER A 490 16.27 -0.52 5.63
N GLU A 491 15.89 -0.99 4.44
CA GLU A 491 15.56 -2.39 4.21
C GLU A 491 15.84 -2.80 2.76
N ARG A 492 16.39 -4.01 2.60
CA ARG A 492 16.56 -4.66 1.30
C ARG A 492 16.09 -6.09 1.38
N VAL A 493 15.13 -6.43 0.52
CA VAL A 493 14.72 -7.81 0.25
C VAL A 493 15.07 -8.11 -1.19
N LEU A 494 16.09 -8.94 -1.39
CA LEU A 494 16.60 -9.30 -2.70
C LEU A 494 16.41 -10.80 -2.91
N ARG A 495 15.53 -11.15 -3.84
CA ARG A 495 15.22 -12.52 -4.21
C ARG A 495 15.56 -12.77 -5.67
N GLN A 496 16.34 -13.83 -5.89
CA GLN A 496 16.70 -14.32 -7.21
C GLN A 496 16.20 -15.76 -7.32
N ARG A 497 15.25 -16.00 -8.23
CA ARG A 497 14.62 -17.31 -8.39
C ARG A 497 15.55 -18.31 -9.07
N GLN A 498 16.47 -17.84 -9.94
CA GLN A 498 17.45 -18.65 -10.64
C GLN A 498 18.87 -18.10 -10.49
N GLY A 499 19.85 -19.00 -10.34
CA GLY A 499 21.26 -18.62 -10.22
C GLY A 499 21.66 -18.19 -8.82
N ASP A 500 22.95 -17.86 -8.69
CA ASP A 500 23.61 -17.62 -7.41
C ASP A 500 23.66 -16.11 -7.10
N MET A 501 23.86 -15.76 -5.82
CA MET A 501 24.19 -14.41 -5.38
C MET A 501 25.60 -14.39 -4.78
N ASP A 502 26.53 -13.71 -5.44
CA ASP A 502 27.91 -13.57 -4.97
C ASP A 502 28.18 -12.12 -4.56
N LEU A 503 28.40 -11.89 -3.26
CA LEU A 503 28.93 -10.63 -2.75
C LEU A 503 30.45 -10.77 -2.63
N LEU A 504 31.17 -10.25 -3.61
CA LEU A 504 32.62 -10.43 -3.74
C LEU A 504 33.41 -9.54 -2.77
N GLN A 505 34.69 -9.84 -2.64
CA GLN A 505 35.62 -9.07 -1.81
C GLN A 505 35.58 -7.56 -2.13
N GLY A 506 35.33 -6.75 -1.09
CA GLY A 506 35.32 -5.29 -1.18
C GLY A 506 33.97 -4.70 -1.59
N GLU A 507 32.98 -5.53 -1.88
CA GLU A 507 31.60 -5.12 -2.11
C GLU A 507 30.86 -4.95 -0.77
N LEU A 508 29.86 -4.06 -0.75
CA LEU A 508 29.15 -3.66 0.45
C LEU A 508 27.63 -3.68 0.23
N ILE A 509 26.91 -4.34 1.11
CA ILE A 509 25.48 -4.12 1.34
C ILE A 509 25.37 -3.26 2.59
N GLN A 510 24.79 -2.07 2.49
CA GLN A 510 24.50 -1.22 3.64
C GLN A 510 22.98 -1.11 3.81
N ALA A 511 22.41 -1.88 4.73
CA ALA A 511 21.00 -1.80 5.06
C ALA A 511 20.70 -2.36 6.45
N HIS A 512 19.94 -1.62 7.26
CA HIS A 512 19.58 -2.01 8.63
C HIS A 512 18.85 -3.36 8.70
N ARG A 513 18.03 -3.67 7.68
CA ARG A 513 17.46 -4.99 7.44
C ARG A 513 17.86 -5.50 6.07
N THR A 514 18.41 -6.70 6.00
CA THR A 514 18.80 -7.36 4.75
C THR A 514 18.24 -8.77 4.71
N LEU A 515 17.48 -9.11 3.67
CA LEU A 515 17.02 -10.46 3.36
C LEU A 515 17.47 -10.84 1.95
N LEU A 516 18.34 -11.84 1.84
CA LEU A 516 18.82 -12.40 0.58
C LEU A 516 18.24 -13.80 0.36
N ILE A 517 17.65 -14.04 -0.82
CA ILE A 517 16.97 -15.30 -1.12
C ILE A 517 17.39 -15.83 -2.49
N ALA A 518 18.08 -16.98 -2.55
CA ALA A 518 18.39 -17.69 -3.78
C ALA A 518 17.60 -19.00 -3.85
N ASP A 519 16.47 -19.01 -4.58
CA ASP A 519 15.53 -20.15 -4.57
C ASP A 519 16.03 -21.40 -5.29
N ALA A 520 16.97 -21.24 -6.22
CA ALA A 520 17.59 -22.36 -6.94
C ALA A 520 19.11 -22.44 -6.75
N GLY A 521 19.73 -21.36 -6.27
CA GLY A 521 21.18 -21.17 -6.25
C GLY A 521 21.82 -21.18 -4.86
N ALA A 522 23.12 -20.90 -4.86
CA ALA A 522 23.97 -20.69 -3.71
C ALA A 522 24.09 -19.19 -3.38
N ILE A 523 24.55 -18.88 -2.17
CA ILE A 523 24.92 -17.52 -1.78
C ILE A 523 26.34 -17.52 -1.20
N SER A 524 27.24 -16.72 -1.76
CA SER A 524 28.60 -16.49 -1.22
C SER A 524 28.76 -15.04 -0.74
N VAL A 525 29.32 -14.88 0.46
CA VAL A 525 29.64 -13.61 1.10
C VAL A 525 31.14 -13.57 1.35
N ASP A 526 31.90 -12.97 0.43
CA ASP A 526 33.31 -12.58 0.62
C ASP A 526 33.43 -11.05 0.83
N GLY A 527 32.35 -10.29 0.63
CA GLY A 527 32.26 -8.85 0.91
C GLY A 527 31.78 -8.53 2.34
N THR A 528 31.12 -7.37 2.50
CA THR A 528 30.58 -6.91 3.79
C THR A 528 29.08 -6.64 3.70
N ILE A 529 28.32 -7.15 4.66
CA ILE A 529 26.94 -6.74 4.93
C ILE A 529 26.96 -5.94 6.23
N ASP A 530 26.65 -4.64 6.14
CA ASP A 530 26.56 -3.71 7.27
C ASP A 530 25.08 -3.37 7.52
N ALA A 531 24.56 -3.92 8.60
CA ALA A 531 23.22 -3.71 9.12
C ALA A 531 23.23 -2.94 10.46
N THR A 532 24.33 -2.27 10.79
CA THR A 532 24.48 -1.59 12.08
C THR A 532 23.42 -0.50 12.29
N GLY A 533 22.98 -0.34 13.54
CA GLY A 533 21.88 0.56 13.90
C GLY A 533 21.94 1.00 15.35
N ILE A 534 21.04 1.88 15.81
CA ILE A 534 20.99 2.29 17.24
C ILE A 534 20.73 1.06 18.12
N ASP A 535 19.74 0.27 17.72
CA ASP A 535 19.62 -1.13 18.07
C ASP A 535 20.24 -1.92 16.90
N GLY A 536 20.92 -3.03 17.18
CA GLY A 536 21.54 -3.84 16.12
C GLY A 536 20.54 -4.23 15.03
N GLY A 537 21.03 -4.45 13.81
CA GLY A 537 20.17 -4.77 12.66
C GLY A 537 19.89 -6.26 12.49
N GLU A 538 19.26 -6.57 11.37
CA GLU A 538 18.90 -7.94 11.00
C GLU A 538 19.45 -8.31 9.62
N VAL A 539 20.11 -9.46 9.55
CA VAL A 539 20.58 -10.06 8.30
C VAL A 539 20.07 -11.49 8.20
N GLU A 540 19.31 -11.75 7.15
CA GLU A 540 18.80 -13.07 6.80
C GLU A 540 19.30 -13.48 5.42
N ILE A 541 19.89 -14.67 5.32
CA ILE A 541 20.41 -15.20 4.06
C ILE A 541 19.88 -16.62 3.90
N TRP A 542 19.10 -16.84 2.85
CA TRP A 542 18.41 -18.09 2.57
C TRP A 542 18.78 -18.60 1.18
N ALA A 543 19.60 -19.65 1.13
CA ALA A 543 20.00 -20.31 -0.10
C ALA A 543 19.32 -21.67 -0.25
N GLN A 544 18.97 -22.04 -1.47
CA GLN A 544 18.53 -23.41 -1.74
C GLN A 544 19.70 -24.38 -1.71
N GLN A 545 20.83 -23.98 -2.32
CA GLN A 545 22.09 -24.72 -2.34
C GLN A 545 23.02 -24.22 -1.22
N ASP A 546 24.32 -24.21 -1.46
CA ASP A 546 25.32 -23.87 -0.46
C ASP A 546 25.26 -22.39 -0.06
N LEU A 547 25.60 -22.12 1.20
CA LEU A 547 25.76 -20.78 1.74
C LEU A 547 27.14 -20.65 2.36
N LEU A 548 27.95 -19.75 1.81
CA LEU A 548 29.36 -19.60 2.16
C LEU A 548 29.61 -18.18 2.70
N VAL A 549 30.08 -18.07 3.94
CA VAL A 549 30.71 -16.84 4.44
C VAL A 549 32.22 -17.06 4.32
N ASP A 550 32.78 -16.51 3.24
CA ASP A 550 34.16 -16.73 2.82
C ASP A 550 35.17 -15.93 3.67
N SER A 551 36.46 -16.10 3.39
CA SER A 551 37.54 -15.59 4.26
C SER A 551 37.62 -14.07 4.42
N HIS A 552 37.03 -13.28 3.52
CA HIS A 552 36.89 -11.83 3.68
C HIS A 552 35.46 -11.42 4.09
N GLY A 553 34.53 -12.37 4.13
CA GLY A 553 33.14 -12.18 4.50
C GLY A 553 32.99 -11.58 5.90
N VAL A 554 32.21 -10.50 5.98
CA VAL A 554 31.81 -9.88 7.24
C VAL A 554 30.30 -9.60 7.20
N ILE A 555 29.60 -10.05 8.24
CA ILE A 555 28.22 -9.70 8.51
C ILE A 555 28.20 -8.93 9.82
N ASP A 556 27.96 -7.63 9.75
CA ASP A 556 27.96 -6.73 10.89
C ASP A 556 26.55 -6.20 11.16
N ALA A 557 25.95 -6.66 12.25
CA ALA A 557 24.63 -6.25 12.72
C ALA A 557 24.72 -5.65 14.13
N HIS A 558 25.88 -5.16 14.57
CA HIS A 558 26.04 -4.66 15.93
C HIS A 558 25.23 -3.38 16.22
N ALA A 559 24.95 -3.16 17.50
CA ALA A 559 24.33 -1.96 18.02
C ALA A 559 25.36 -0.84 18.20
N THR A 560 25.08 0.30 17.60
CA THR A 560 25.84 1.55 17.77
C THR A 560 25.36 2.35 18.99
N GLY A 561 24.13 2.10 19.45
CA GLY A 561 23.54 2.75 20.60
C GLY A 561 24.16 2.25 21.92
N ALA A 562 24.36 3.17 22.86
CA ALA A 562 25.00 2.85 24.14
C ALA A 562 24.27 1.78 24.94
N THR A 563 22.94 1.64 24.77
CA THR A 563 22.10 0.63 25.44
C THR A 563 21.33 -0.25 24.44
N GLY A 564 21.69 -0.21 23.15
CA GLY A 564 20.93 -0.87 22.09
C GLY A 564 21.00 -2.40 22.20
N LYS A 565 19.93 -3.08 21.78
CA LYS A 565 19.91 -4.55 21.70
C LYS A 565 20.93 -5.03 20.64
N GLY A 566 21.56 -6.19 20.85
CA GLY A 566 22.42 -6.76 19.80
C GLY A 566 21.61 -7.20 18.58
N GLY A 567 22.27 -7.32 17.43
CA GLY A 567 21.61 -7.67 16.17
C GLY A 567 21.24 -9.14 16.04
N LYS A 568 20.66 -9.48 14.89
CA LYS A 568 20.22 -10.84 14.57
C LYS A 568 20.73 -11.27 13.21
N VAL A 569 21.30 -12.48 13.14
CA VAL A 569 21.79 -13.07 11.89
C VAL A 569 21.22 -14.48 11.70
N ILE A 570 20.54 -14.70 10.58
CA ILE A 570 20.05 -16.01 10.15
C ILE A 570 20.78 -16.41 8.87
N LEU A 571 21.46 -17.56 8.91
CA LEU A 571 22.09 -18.19 7.77
C LEU A 571 21.43 -19.54 7.51
N ALA A 572 20.79 -19.69 6.36
CA ALA A 572 19.99 -20.86 6.06
C ALA A 572 20.29 -21.46 4.69
N SER A 573 20.50 -22.78 4.66
CA SER A 573 20.53 -23.58 3.45
C SER A 573 19.44 -24.64 3.51
N GLN A 574 18.65 -24.82 2.44
CA GLN A 574 17.57 -25.83 2.41
C GLN A 574 18.06 -27.22 1.97
N GLN A 575 18.95 -27.30 0.98
CA GLN A 575 19.44 -28.57 0.42
C GLN A 575 20.96 -28.70 0.44
N GLY A 576 21.68 -27.58 0.49
CA GLY A 576 23.13 -27.53 0.51
C GLY A 576 23.72 -27.58 1.92
N MET A 577 24.90 -26.97 2.05
CA MET A 577 25.59 -26.79 3.32
C MET A 577 25.81 -25.32 3.67
N VAL A 578 25.98 -25.03 4.96
CA VAL A 578 26.46 -23.73 5.44
C VAL A 578 27.94 -23.84 5.81
N ASP A 579 28.77 -22.90 5.38
CA ASP A 579 30.17 -22.80 5.79
C ASP A 579 30.50 -21.37 6.25
N VAL A 580 31.09 -21.23 7.44
CA VAL A 580 31.58 -19.95 7.95
C VAL A 580 33.09 -20.06 8.14
N ALA A 581 33.81 -19.56 7.15
CA ALA A 581 35.26 -19.62 7.10
C ALA A 581 35.92 -18.70 8.14
N PRO A 582 37.20 -18.93 8.49
CA PRO A 582 37.96 -17.96 9.28
C PRO A 582 38.05 -16.62 8.55
N SER A 583 37.62 -15.55 9.21
CA SER A 583 37.68 -14.19 8.64
C SER A 583 39.07 -13.57 8.81
N PHE A 584 39.61 -12.99 7.73
CA PHE A 584 40.81 -12.16 7.77
C PHE A 584 40.59 -10.81 8.47
N ALA A 585 39.34 -10.34 8.56
CA ALA A 585 38.97 -9.17 9.35
C ALA A 585 38.99 -9.46 10.86
N GLY A 586 39.13 -10.74 11.25
CA GLY A 586 39.14 -11.20 12.63
C GLY A 586 37.76 -11.59 13.13
N VAL A 587 36.72 -10.79 12.83
CA VAL A 587 35.31 -11.07 13.14
C VAL A 587 34.56 -11.35 11.84
N ALA A 588 33.90 -12.51 11.76
CA ALA A 588 33.09 -12.89 10.59
C ALA A 588 31.64 -12.44 10.78
N ILE A 589 31.10 -12.58 12.00
CA ILE A 589 29.73 -12.19 12.34
C ILE A 589 29.77 -11.38 13.63
N ASP A 590 29.33 -10.13 13.59
CA ASP A 590 29.19 -9.28 14.78
C ASP A 590 27.71 -8.96 15.02
N VAL A 591 27.22 -9.39 16.18
CA VAL A 591 25.87 -9.07 16.68
C VAL A 591 25.92 -8.43 18.06
N THR A 592 27.02 -7.75 18.37
CA THR A 592 27.25 -7.12 19.68
C THR A 592 26.20 -6.06 19.98
N GLY A 593 25.61 -6.12 21.18
CA GLY A 593 24.75 -5.06 21.68
C GLY A 593 25.53 -3.99 22.44
N GLY A 594 24.82 -2.92 22.80
CA GLY A 594 25.31 -1.89 23.69
C GLY A 594 25.54 -2.39 25.12
N PHE A 595 25.81 -1.48 26.02
CA PHE A 595 25.99 -1.76 27.43
C PHE A 595 24.80 -1.24 28.24
N ALA A 596 24.10 -2.14 28.91
CA ALA A 596 23.19 -1.77 30.00
C ALA A 596 23.99 -1.61 31.30
N GLN A 597 23.66 -0.60 32.10
CA GLN A 597 24.24 -0.49 33.43
C GLN A 597 23.66 -1.58 34.32
N GLU A 598 24.52 -2.36 34.95
CA GLU A 598 24.08 -3.30 35.97
C GLU A 598 23.69 -2.56 37.23
N THR A 599 22.57 -2.99 37.78
CA THR A 599 22.19 -2.65 39.13
C THR A 599 22.29 -3.88 40.02
N ASP A 600 22.61 -3.71 41.30
CA ASP A 600 22.47 -4.80 42.26
C ASP A 600 20.98 -5.15 42.44
N ALA A 601 20.71 -6.18 43.25
CA ALA A 601 19.35 -6.48 43.71
C ALA A 601 18.70 -5.30 44.46
N ASP A 602 19.50 -4.29 44.82
CA ASP A 602 19.12 -3.05 45.46
C ASP A 602 19.19 -1.87 44.46
N GLY A 603 19.09 -2.11 43.14
CA GLY A 603 18.91 -1.10 42.08
C GLY A 603 19.96 0.02 42.04
N ASN A 604 21.04 -0.10 42.80
CA ASN A 604 22.17 0.81 42.76
C ASN A 604 23.02 0.41 41.58
N LEU A 605 23.49 1.40 40.82
CA LEU A 605 24.52 1.16 39.82
C LEU A 605 25.66 0.40 40.50
N LEU A 606 25.88 -0.83 40.05
CA LEU A 606 27.05 -1.58 40.44
C LEU A 606 28.26 -0.81 39.90
N PHE A 607 29.33 -0.72 40.68
CA PHE A 607 30.58 -0.11 40.22
C PHE A 607 31.72 -1.10 40.41
N ASP A 608 32.47 -1.37 39.34
CA ASP A 608 33.74 -2.07 39.42
C ASP A 608 34.89 -1.09 39.71
N VAL A 609 35.86 -1.57 40.48
CA VAL A 609 37.04 -0.80 40.88
C VAL A 609 38.20 -1.20 39.97
N VAL A 610 38.34 -0.48 38.86
CA VAL A 610 39.40 -0.73 37.87
C VAL A 610 40.67 0.03 38.24
N THR A 611 41.82 -0.64 38.19
CA THR A 611 43.14 0.01 38.34
C THR A 611 43.86 0.04 37.00
N VAL A 612 43.93 1.22 36.37
CA VAL A 612 44.69 1.45 35.13
C VAL A 612 45.93 2.28 35.44
N GLY A 613 47.12 1.77 35.11
CA GLY A 613 48.38 2.51 35.29
C GLY A 613 48.73 2.84 36.76
N GLY A 614 48.20 2.09 37.72
CA GLY A 614 48.43 2.31 39.16
C GLY A 614 47.52 3.35 39.81
N ALA A 615 46.56 3.92 39.07
CA ALA A 615 45.47 4.73 39.60
C ALA A 615 44.18 3.90 39.66
N THR A 616 43.50 3.95 40.80
CA THR A 616 42.24 3.23 41.04
C THR A 616 41.07 4.16 40.78
N THR A 617 40.16 3.75 39.89
CA THR A 617 38.93 4.49 39.54
C THR A 617 37.72 3.55 39.64
N SER A 618 36.58 4.05 40.14
CA SER A 618 35.31 3.33 40.09
C SER A 618 34.59 3.62 38.76
N GLN A 619 34.16 2.59 38.05
CA GLN A 619 33.33 2.68 36.85
C GLN A 619 32.07 1.83 37.02
N PRO A 620 30.91 2.21 36.44
CA PRO A 620 29.72 1.36 36.51
C PRO A 620 30.02 -0.04 35.96
N THR A 621 29.49 -1.08 36.59
CA THR A 621 29.41 -2.42 36.06
C THR A 621 28.39 -2.40 34.93
N LEU A 622 28.73 -2.99 33.80
CA LEU A 622 27.93 -2.95 32.59
C LEU A 622 27.65 -4.38 32.12
N THR A 623 26.38 -4.73 31.89
CA THR A 623 26.03 -5.95 31.13
C THR A 623 26.00 -5.57 29.66
N GLN A 624 26.74 -6.29 28.84
CA GLN A 624 26.63 -6.15 27.40
C GLN A 624 25.32 -6.80 26.94
N GLN A 625 24.48 -6.02 26.26
CA GLN A 625 23.37 -6.54 25.48
C GLN A 625 23.92 -7.46 24.39
N THR A 626 23.16 -8.49 24.05
CA THR A 626 23.64 -9.56 23.18
C THR A 626 22.71 -9.74 22.00
N GLY A 627 23.27 -10.12 20.87
CA GLY A 627 22.49 -10.51 19.70
C GLY A 627 22.34 -12.02 19.57
N GLU A 628 21.87 -12.46 18.41
CA GLU A 628 21.56 -13.86 18.11
C GLU A 628 22.08 -14.29 16.75
N VAL A 629 22.50 -15.55 16.68
CA VAL A 629 22.88 -16.18 15.42
C VAL A 629 22.17 -17.52 15.29
N LEU A 630 21.44 -17.70 14.19
CA LEU A 630 20.83 -18.97 13.79
C LEU A 630 21.48 -19.47 12.51
N ILE A 631 21.99 -20.68 12.54
CA ILE A 631 22.48 -21.41 11.37
C ILE A 631 21.56 -22.60 11.15
N ARG A 632 20.81 -22.57 10.06
CA ARG A 632 19.82 -23.59 9.68
C ARG A 632 20.32 -24.37 8.48
N ALA A 633 20.37 -25.70 8.60
CA ALA A 633 20.77 -26.58 7.50
C ALA A 633 20.08 -27.95 7.59
N PRO A 634 19.93 -28.68 6.48
CA PRO A 634 19.35 -30.02 6.51
C PRO A 634 20.20 -30.97 7.35
N ARG A 635 19.54 -31.91 8.03
CA ARG A 635 20.22 -33.03 8.69
C ARG A 635 20.85 -33.97 7.65
N ASN A 636 21.99 -34.55 8.02
CA ASN A 636 22.60 -35.66 7.29
C ASN A 636 22.82 -36.83 8.26
N GLY A 637 21.78 -37.65 8.40
CA GLY A 637 21.70 -38.65 9.46
C GLY A 637 21.65 -37.99 10.83
N THR A 638 22.64 -38.25 11.67
CA THR A 638 22.77 -37.59 12.99
C THR A 638 23.56 -36.28 12.93
N ASP A 639 24.18 -35.95 11.80
CA ASP A 639 24.93 -34.71 11.63
C ASP A 639 24.04 -33.58 11.07
N ILE A 640 24.56 -32.37 11.05
CA ILE A 640 24.01 -31.21 10.35
C ILE A 640 24.92 -30.86 9.17
N ASN A 641 24.35 -30.45 8.03
CA ASN A 641 25.11 -29.96 6.88
C ASN A 641 25.69 -28.54 7.12
N VAL A 642 26.48 -28.38 8.18
CA VAL A 642 27.35 -27.22 8.38
C VAL A 642 28.77 -27.72 8.19
N ALA A 643 29.49 -27.23 7.18
CA ALA A 643 30.83 -27.70 6.86
C ALA A 643 31.87 -27.19 7.85
N GLY A 644 31.82 -25.90 8.17
CA GLY A 644 32.73 -25.24 9.10
C GLY A 644 32.04 -24.10 9.85
N LEU A 645 32.55 -23.84 11.06
CA LEU A 645 32.19 -22.69 11.89
C LEU A 645 33.46 -22.12 12.50
N ASP A 646 34.47 -21.89 11.65
CA ASP A 646 35.81 -21.48 12.08
C ASP A 646 35.94 -19.94 12.16
N GLY A 647 34.97 -19.20 11.64
CA GLY A 647 34.85 -17.75 11.80
C GLY A 647 34.54 -17.31 13.23
N THR A 648 35.02 -16.13 13.62
CA THR A 648 34.71 -15.55 14.93
C THR A 648 33.30 -14.95 14.92
N ILE A 649 32.46 -15.41 15.86
CA ILE A 649 31.13 -14.85 16.15
C ILE A 649 31.20 -14.06 17.46
N GLN A 650 30.98 -12.75 17.38
CA GLN A 650 31.04 -11.82 18.49
C GLN A 650 29.63 -11.35 18.92
N GLY A 651 29.44 -11.09 20.21
CA GLY A 651 28.22 -10.46 20.72
C GLY A 651 27.01 -11.38 20.89
N ALA A 652 27.01 -12.55 20.24
CA ALA A 652 25.89 -13.48 20.32
C ALA A 652 25.75 -14.08 21.73
N ARG A 653 24.57 -13.99 22.35
CA ARG A 653 24.25 -14.78 23.58
C ARG A 653 24.19 -16.26 23.27
N ARG A 654 23.78 -16.57 22.04
CA ARG A 654 23.44 -17.90 21.58
C ARG A 654 23.73 -18.02 20.10
N VAL A 655 24.33 -19.14 19.73
CA VAL A 655 24.53 -19.57 18.35
C VAL A 655 23.79 -20.91 18.17
N VAL A 656 22.69 -20.89 17.42
CA VAL A 656 21.86 -22.06 17.18
C VAL A 656 22.31 -22.78 15.92
N LEU A 657 22.60 -24.08 16.04
CA LEU A 657 22.76 -24.99 14.91
C LEU A 657 21.45 -25.79 14.76
N GLU A 658 20.54 -25.30 13.91
CA GLU A 658 19.25 -25.93 13.65
C GLU A 658 19.38 -26.99 12.56
N GLY A 659 19.39 -28.26 12.97
CA GLY A 659 19.34 -29.39 12.05
C GLY A 659 17.91 -29.71 11.66
N VAL A 660 17.56 -29.48 10.40
CA VAL A 660 16.19 -29.59 9.90
C VAL A 660 15.87 -30.99 9.39
N GLN A 661 14.73 -31.53 9.83
CA GLN A 661 14.11 -32.71 9.23
C GLN A 661 12.75 -32.34 8.63
N SER A 662 12.54 -32.71 7.37
CA SER A 662 11.28 -32.45 6.65
C SER A 662 10.29 -33.63 6.75
N TYR A 663 9.01 -33.31 6.86
CA TYR A 663 7.87 -34.21 6.94
C TYR A 663 6.79 -33.76 5.95
N GLN A 664 6.10 -34.71 5.32
CA GLN A 664 4.96 -34.44 4.44
C GLN A 664 3.68 -34.86 5.15
N ALA A 665 2.78 -33.92 5.42
CA ALA A 665 1.53 -34.19 6.12
C ALA A 665 0.47 -33.12 5.84
N THR A 666 -0.79 -33.55 5.71
CA THR A 666 -1.96 -32.66 5.60
C THR A 666 -2.70 -32.47 6.94
N ALA A 667 -2.30 -33.23 7.96
CA ALA A 667 -2.90 -33.21 9.29
C ALA A 667 -1.82 -33.45 10.35
N ILE A 668 -1.81 -32.60 11.38
CA ILE A 668 -0.94 -32.72 12.54
C ILE A 668 -1.75 -33.34 13.67
N ASP A 669 -1.52 -34.62 13.93
CA ASP A 669 -2.16 -35.39 14.97
C ASP A 669 -1.15 -35.93 16.01
N ASN A 670 -1.66 -36.61 17.04
CA ASN A 670 -0.81 -37.16 18.11
C ASN A 670 0.21 -38.20 17.59
N ALA A 671 -0.07 -38.89 16.48
CA ALA A 671 0.85 -39.87 15.91
C ALA A 671 2.02 -39.20 15.19
N LEU A 672 1.75 -38.13 14.43
CA LEU A 672 2.80 -37.32 13.81
C LEU A 672 3.65 -36.62 14.88
N ILE A 673 3.04 -35.97 15.86
CA ILE A 673 3.76 -35.31 16.97
C ILE A 673 4.64 -36.31 17.72
N GLY A 674 4.13 -37.52 18.02
CA GLY A 674 4.91 -38.59 18.65
C GLY A 674 6.10 -39.05 17.81
N THR A 675 5.95 -39.08 16.48
CA THR A 675 7.03 -39.41 15.54
C THR A 675 8.10 -38.32 15.55
N ILE A 676 7.70 -37.06 15.44
CA ILE A 676 8.57 -35.89 15.50
C ILE A 676 9.35 -35.85 16.82
N SER A 677 8.66 -36.05 17.94
CA SER A 677 9.28 -36.04 19.28
C SER A 677 10.35 -37.14 19.42
N ALA A 678 10.08 -38.36 18.94
CA ALA A 678 11.04 -39.46 19.00
C ALA A 678 12.25 -39.25 18.09
N ASP A 679 12.05 -38.70 16.89
CA ASP A 679 13.13 -38.36 15.95
C ASP A 679 14.01 -37.23 16.50
N ALA A 680 13.40 -36.11 16.91
CA ALA A 680 14.09 -34.98 17.50
C ALA A 680 14.87 -35.38 18.76
N GLY A 681 14.30 -36.22 19.62
CA GLY A 681 14.98 -36.76 20.80
C GLY A 681 16.13 -37.72 20.50
N SER A 682 16.13 -38.36 19.33
CA SER A 682 17.25 -39.18 18.86
C SER A 682 18.38 -38.33 18.26
N TYR A 683 18.03 -37.19 17.66
CA TYR A 683 18.96 -36.25 17.05
C TYR A 683 19.66 -35.35 18.09
N ALA A 684 18.88 -34.61 18.90
CA ALA A 684 19.38 -33.60 19.83
C ALA A 684 19.76 -34.20 21.20
N THR A 685 20.62 -35.22 21.19
CA THR A 685 21.19 -35.81 22.41
C THR A 685 22.49 -35.09 22.79
N ALA A 686 22.82 -35.04 24.08
CA ALA A 686 24.09 -34.47 24.56
C ALA A 686 25.33 -35.12 23.90
N GLY A 687 25.26 -36.42 23.59
CA GLY A 687 26.33 -37.13 22.90
C GLY A 687 26.50 -36.71 21.45
N ASN A 688 25.38 -36.48 20.74
CA ASN A 688 25.42 -36.02 19.36
C ASN A 688 25.86 -34.55 19.26
N GLU A 689 25.37 -33.68 20.14
CA GLU A 689 25.84 -32.28 20.23
C GLU A 689 27.36 -32.22 20.43
N THR A 690 27.91 -33.01 21.35
CA THR A 690 29.37 -33.09 21.55
C THR A 690 30.10 -33.52 20.27
N ALA A 691 29.54 -34.47 19.50
CA ALA A 691 30.14 -34.95 18.26
C ALA A 691 30.14 -33.87 17.16
N VAL A 692 29.03 -33.17 16.98
CA VAL A 692 28.90 -32.06 16.02
C VAL A 692 29.83 -30.91 16.39
N LEU A 693 29.83 -30.47 17.65
CA LEU A 693 30.72 -29.39 18.11
C LEU A 693 32.20 -29.79 18.01
N THR A 694 32.55 -31.06 18.19
CA THR A 694 33.92 -31.54 17.95
C THR A 694 34.32 -31.43 16.48
N ARG A 695 33.41 -31.79 15.56
CA ARG A 695 33.64 -31.68 14.12
C ARG A 695 33.81 -30.23 13.69
N LEU A 696 33.04 -29.32 14.28
CA LEU A 696 33.04 -27.88 13.97
C LEU A 696 34.08 -27.06 14.75
N ASN A 697 34.98 -27.71 15.51
CA ASN A 697 35.98 -27.04 16.37
C ASN A 697 35.37 -26.11 17.46
N GLN A 698 34.14 -26.38 17.90
CA GLN A 698 33.40 -25.58 18.90
C GLN A 698 33.34 -26.22 20.29
N VAL A 699 34.19 -27.20 20.59
CA VAL A 699 34.18 -27.88 21.90
C VAL A 699 34.48 -26.89 23.02
N GLY A 700 33.58 -26.83 24.01
CA GLY A 700 33.69 -25.93 25.16
C GLY A 700 33.22 -24.50 24.89
N ASN A 701 32.63 -24.22 23.72
CA ASN A 701 31.90 -22.99 23.47
C ASN A 701 30.46 -23.12 23.96
N ASP A 702 30.20 -22.68 25.19
CA ASP A 702 28.89 -22.82 25.86
C ASP A 702 27.75 -22.02 25.19
N ARG A 703 28.07 -21.18 24.19
CA ARG A 703 27.08 -20.41 23.40
C ARG A 703 26.51 -21.19 22.23
N VAL A 704 27.21 -22.23 21.75
CA VAL A 704 26.83 -22.98 20.55
C VAL A 704 25.99 -24.18 20.96
N HIS A 705 24.79 -24.28 20.41
CA HIS A 705 23.85 -25.35 20.76
C HIS A 705 23.29 -26.05 19.52
N LEU A 706 23.22 -27.38 19.59
CA LEU A 706 22.54 -28.20 18.59
C LEU A 706 21.04 -28.23 18.88
N VAL A 707 20.23 -27.78 17.93
CA VAL A 707 18.77 -27.68 18.03
C VAL A 707 18.10 -28.53 16.97
N ALA A 708 17.01 -29.21 17.34
CA ALA A 708 16.19 -29.94 16.39
C ALA A 708 15.23 -28.98 15.67
N GLY A 709 15.38 -28.85 14.36
CA GLY A 709 14.42 -28.17 13.48
C GLY A 709 13.47 -29.17 12.82
N VAL A 710 12.21 -28.77 12.65
CA VAL A 710 11.16 -29.55 12.01
C VAL A 710 10.48 -28.71 10.95
N GLU A 711 10.34 -29.26 9.75
CA GLU A 711 9.57 -28.65 8.67
C GLU A 711 8.47 -29.59 8.20
N ILE A 712 7.22 -29.16 8.31
CA ILE A 712 6.05 -29.91 7.84
C ILE A 712 5.52 -29.22 6.59
N GLN A 713 5.47 -29.98 5.49
CA GLN A 713 5.04 -29.49 4.19
C GLN A 713 3.77 -30.21 3.71
N SER A 714 2.98 -29.49 2.91
CA SER A 714 1.83 -30.02 2.19
C SER A 714 1.68 -29.31 0.85
N ALA A 715 1.35 -30.06 -0.21
CA ALA A 715 0.94 -29.49 -1.51
C ALA A 715 -0.53 -29.05 -1.55
N GLY A 716 -1.27 -29.26 -0.46
CA GLY A 716 -2.58 -28.66 -0.21
C GLY A 716 -2.58 -28.12 1.22
N ASP A 717 -3.65 -28.34 1.95
CA ASP A 717 -3.83 -27.74 3.28
C ASP A 717 -3.08 -28.49 4.39
N ILE A 718 -2.87 -27.82 5.52
CA ILE A 718 -2.43 -28.39 6.80
C ILE A 718 -3.46 -28.06 7.89
N ASN A 719 -3.97 -29.09 8.56
CA ASN A 719 -4.87 -28.94 9.71
C ASN A 719 -4.18 -29.39 11.01
N LEU A 720 -4.19 -28.54 12.03
CA LEU A 720 -3.75 -28.90 13.37
C LEU A 720 -4.90 -29.52 14.16
N ASN A 721 -4.92 -30.85 14.27
CA ASN A 721 -6.04 -31.63 14.83
C ASN A 721 -5.88 -31.97 16.32
N THR A 722 -4.79 -31.54 16.95
CA THR A 722 -4.54 -31.72 18.38
C THR A 722 -3.58 -30.64 18.88
N PRO A 723 -3.58 -30.27 20.18
CA PRO A 723 -2.61 -29.29 20.69
C PRO A 723 -1.16 -29.70 20.42
N PHE A 724 -0.36 -28.79 19.88
CA PHE A 724 1.06 -28.98 19.64
C PHE A 724 1.86 -28.10 20.61
N ASP A 725 1.99 -28.59 21.84
CA ASP A 725 2.72 -27.92 22.92
C ASP A 725 4.23 -28.18 22.79
N LEU A 726 4.94 -27.19 22.25
CA LEU A 726 6.39 -27.21 22.04
C LEU A 726 7.17 -27.02 23.35
N ALA A 727 6.56 -26.47 24.41
CA ALA A 727 7.21 -26.32 25.71
C ALA A 727 7.58 -27.68 26.32
N GLY A 728 6.79 -28.73 26.02
CA GLY A 728 7.08 -30.11 26.41
C GLY A 728 8.17 -30.79 25.59
N LEU A 729 8.56 -30.21 24.44
CA LEU A 729 9.53 -30.77 23.50
C LEU A 729 10.90 -30.11 23.67
N ARG A 730 11.58 -30.47 24.77
CA ARG A 730 12.93 -30.01 25.09
C ARG A 730 13.94 -31.16 25.02
N PHE A 731 14.98 -30.98 24.21
CA PHE A 731 16.01 -31.99 23.99
C PHE A 731 17.39 -31.42 24.35
N ASN A 732 18.08 -32.07 25.29
CA ASN A 732 19.27 -31.52 25.94
C ASN A 732 19.08 -30.07 26.47
N GLY A 733 17.88 -29.76 26.96
CA GLY A 733 17.52 -28.42 27.45
C GLY A 733 17.19 -27.40 26.37
N GLN A 734 17.28 -27.77 25.08
CA GLN A 734 17.02 -26.87 23.95
C GLN A 734 15.58 -27.00 23.41
N PRO A 735 14.99 -25.91 22.88
CA PRO A 735 13.68 -25.96 22.21
C PRO A 735 13.69 -26.76 20.90
N LEU A 736 12.51 -26.96 20.31
CA LEU A 736 12.33 -27.52 18.97
C LEU A 736 11.78 -26.43 18.07
N ASN A 737 12.50 -26.06 17.02
CA ASN A 737 12.04 -25.07 16.06
C ASN A 737 11.08 -25.70 15.05
N LEU A 738 10.01 -24.98 14.69
CA LEU A 738 8.93 -25.49 13.85
C LEU A 738 8.69 -24.60 12.64
N THR A 739 8.57 -25.23 11.47
CA THR A 739 8.15 -24.61 10.21
C THR A 739 6.96 -25.37 9.64
N LEU A 740 5.89 -24.66 9.29
CA LEU A 740 4.71 -25.19 8.60
C LEU A 740 4.58 -24.52 7.23
N ARG A 741 4.47 -25.31 6.15
CA ARG A 741 4.32 -24.78 4.78
C ARG A 741 3.24 -25.56 4.04
N ALA A 742 2.13 -24.90 3.73
CA ALA A 742 1.04 -25.47 2.96
C ALA A 742 0.88 -24.67 1.68
N ALA A 743 0.87 -25.31 0.51
CA ALA A 743 0.54 -24.63 -0.74
C ALA A 743 -0.95 -24.21 -0.80
N GLY A 744 -1.80 -24.79 0.06
CA GLY A 744 -3.15 -24.31 0.36
C GLY A 744 -3.23 -23.68 1.74
N ASP A 745 -4.31 -23.94 2.46
CA ASP A 745 -4.62 -23.28 3.73
C ASP A 745 -3.88 -23.91 4.92
N ILE A 746 -3.70 -23.13 5.99
CA ILE A 746 -3.30 -23.64 7.29
C ILE A 746 -4.38 -23.31 8.32
N THR A 747 -4.93 -24.35 8.95
CA THR A 747 -5.93 -24.20 10.02
C THR A 747 -5.37 -24.67 11.35
N LEU A 748 -5.27 -23.76 12.31
CA LEU A 748 -4.83 -23.98 13.69
C LEU A 748 -6.04 -24.02 14.63
N ASP A 749 -6.73 -25.16 14.66
CA ASP A 749 -7.92 -25.38 15.52
C ASP A 749 -7.60 -25.54 17.02
N HIS A 750 -6.31 -25.67 17.34
CA HIS A 750 -5.81 -25.92 18.69
C HIS A 750 -4.56 -25.10 18.96
N LEU A 751 -4.20 -24.96 20.25
CA LEU A 751 -2.93 -24.41 20.69
C LEU A 751 -1.75 -24.94 19.87
N LEU A 752 -1.03 -24.01 19.25
CA LEU A 752 0.32 -24.21 18.76
C LEU A 752 1.24 -23.27 19.53
N GLY A 753 2.15 -23.79 20.36
CA GLY A 753 3.08 -22.86 20.96
C GLY A 753 4.02 -23.34 22.04
N ASP A 754 4.76 -22.37 22.54
CA ASP A 754 5.83 -22.49 23.52
C ASP A 754 5.77 -21.31 24.53
N GLY A 755 6.71 -21.23 25.47
CA GLY A 755 6.85 -20.11 26.42
C GLY A 755 6.17 -20.33 27.76
N PHE A 756 5.36 -21.39 27.92
CA PHE A 756 4.70 -21.73 29.19
C PHE A 756 4.77 -23.22 29.46
N GLY A 757 5.20 -23.59 30.67
CA GLY A 757 5.16 -24.95 31.16
C GLY A 757 4.13 -25.13 32.28
N THR A 758 4.16 -26.27 32.96
CA THR A 758 3.24 -26.58 34.09
C THR A 758 3.35 -25.64 35.29
N GLY A 759 4.43 -24.83 35.35
CA GLY A 759 4.71 -23.87 36.42
C GLY A 759 4.47 -22.40 36.05
N GLY A 760 3.90 -22.10 34.88
CA GLY A 760 3.76 -20.75 34.35
C GLY A 760 4.74 -20.46 33.21
N GLN A 761 5.07 -19.18 33.02
CA GLN A 761 6.01 -18.74 31.99
C GLN A 761 7.37 -19.45 32.14
N LEU A 762 7.95 -19.88 31.02
CA LEU A 762 9.24 -20.56 31.02
C LEU A 762 10.38 -19.59 31.30
N ALA A 763 11.40 -20.06 32.03
CA ALA A 763 12.70 -19.42 32.11
C ALA A 763 13.60 -20.03 31.02
N GLY A 764 14.06 -19.23 30.05
CA GLY A 764 14.98 -19.65 28.99
C GLY A 764 14.42 -19.60 27.57
N PHE A 765 15.21 -20.17 26.65
CA PHE A 765 14.95 -20.12 25.21
C PHE A 765 13.67 -20.87 24.81
N SER A 766 12.91 -20.27 23.90
CA SER A 766 11.69 -20.85 23.32
C SER A 766 11.85 -21.08 21.82
N SER A 767 10.90 -21.79 21.24
CA SER A 767 10.92 -22.22 19.85
C SER A 767 10.68 -21.05 18.88
N ASP A 768 11.42 -21.04 17.78
CA ASP A 768 11.05 -20.26 16.60
C ASP A 768 9.94 -20.98 15.84
N ILE A 769 8.92 -20.23 15.43
CA ILE A 769 7.75 -20.76 14.69
C ILE A 769 7.62 -19.99 13.38
N ARG A 770 7.65 -20.73 12.26
CA ARG A 770 7.45 -20.19 10.91
C ARG A 770 6.25 -20.84 10.25
N ILE A 771 5.38 -20.05 9.62
CA ILE A 771 4.14 -20.52 8.99
C ILE A 771 4.01 -19.86 7.62
N ALA A 772 3.74 -20.65 6.58
CA ALA A 772 3.41 -20.19 5.25
C ALA A 772 2.14 -20.88 4.74
N ALA A 773 1.05 -20.12 4.59
CA ALA A 773 -0.18 -20.54 3.90
C ALA A 773 -0.20 -19.96 2.48
N GLY A 774 -0.57 -20.78 1.49
CA GLY A 774 -0.25 -20.49 0.09
C GLY A 774 1.27 -20.45 -0.17
N ALA A 775 2.01 -21.33 0.52
CA ALA A 775 3.46 -21.35 0.55
C ALA A 775 4.07 -21.50 -0.84
N ASP A 776 5.09 -20.68 -1.13
CA ASP A 776 6.01 -20.95 -2.22
C ASP A 776 6.95 -22.09 -1.79
N LEU A 777 6.58 -23.33 -2.11
CA LEU A 777 7.35 -24.52 -1.78
C LEU A 777 8.68 -24.62 -2.54
N ALA A 778 8.86 -23.83 -3.61
CA ALA A 778 10.12 -23.76 -4.34
C ALA A 778 11.08 -22.76 -3.68
N SER A 779 10.59 -21.85 -2.82
CA SER A 779 11.46 -20.85 -2.20
C SER A 779 12.40 -21.43 -1.16
N ALA A 780 13.63 -20.88 -1.15
CA ALA A 780 14.59 -21.13 -0.09
C ALA A 780 14.15 -20.48 1.25
N TYR A 781 13.43 -19.37 1.19
CA TYR A 781 12.87 -18.70 2.36
C TYR A 781 11.58 -19.40 2.81
N THR A 782 11.60 -19.99 4.00
CA THR A 782 10.50 -20.88 4.44
C THR A 782 9.20 -20.18 4.77
N ALA A 783 9.24 -18.87 5.03
CA ALA A 783 8.07 -18.03 5.26
C ALA A 783 7.74 -17.18 4.02
N SER A 784 7.73 -17.83 2.84
CA SER A 784 7.36 -17.22 1.57
C SER A 784 6.03 -17.79 1.08
N ALA A 785 5.15 -16.93 0.54
CA ALA A 785 3.87 -17.29 -0.04
C ALA A 785 3.79 -16.80 -1.49
N VAL A 786 3.05 -17.52 -2.34
CA VAL A 786 2.82 -17.14 -3.74
C VAL A 786 1.70 -16.12 -3.79
N ALA A 787 2.01 -14.89 -4.19
CA ALA A 787 1.02 -13.82 -4.33
C ALA A 787 -0.17 -14.28 -5.18
N GLY A 788 -1.39 -13.96 -4.73
CA GLY A 788 -2.63 -14.33 -5.42
C GLY A 788 -2.99 -15.83 -5.38
N SER A 789 -2.23 -16.69 -4.69
CA SER A 789 -2.59 -18.12 -4.59
C SER A 789 -3.77 -18.39 -3.64
N GLY A 790 -4.12 -17.44 -2.78
CA GLY A 790 -5.33 -17.45 -1.96
C GLY A 790 -5.32 -18.47 -0.82
N GLY A 791 -4.14 -18.88 -0.34
CA GLY A 791 -4.00 -19.74 0.83
C GLY A 791 -4.09 -18.95 2.14
N ASP A 792 -5.07 -19.30 2.97
CA ASP A 792 -5.43 -18.59 4.21
C ASP A 792 -4.75 -19.20 5.43
N LEU A 793 -4.40 -18.36 6.42
CA LEU A 793 -4.05 -18.80 7.77
C LEU A 793 -5.23 -18.56 8.71
N THR A 794 -5.75 -19.63 9.26
CA THR A 794 -6.82 -19.60 10.25
C THR A 794 -6.26 -19.96 11.62
N VAL A 795 -6.40 -19.06 12.60
CA VAL A 795 -6.04 -19.29 14.01
C VAL A 795 -7.32 -19.28 14.85
N ALA A 796 -7.69 -20.44 15.41
CA ALA A 796 -8.90 -20.58 16.22
C ALA A 796 -8.64 -20.58 17.73
N ASP A 797 -7.41 -20.86 18.15
CA ASP A 797 -6.94 -20.89 19.54
C ASP A 797 -5.67 -20.02 19.67
N THR A 798 -4.76 -20.33 20.58
CA THR A 798 -3.52 -19.57 20.76
C THR A 798 -2.39 -20.05 19.83
N LEU A 799 -1.74 -19.11 19.14
CA LEU A 799 -0.42 -19.28 18.52
C LEU A 799 0.60 -18.48 19.35
N ARG A 800 1.56 -19.14 20.01
CA ARG A 800 2.50 -18.40 20.87
C ARG A 800 3.89 -18.98 20.98
N THR A 801 4.81 -18.14 21.41
CA THR A 801 6.15 -18.55 21.87
C THR A 801 6.56 -17.73 23.09
N GLY A 802 7.75 -17.98 23.64
CA GLY A 802 8.34 -17.16 24.69
C GLY A 802 9.34 -16.16 24.11
N THR A 803 10.61 -16.55 24.12
CA THR A 803 11.77 -15.77 23.64
C THR A 803 12.17 -16.05 22.18
N GLY A 804 11.46 -16.95 21.50
CA GLY A 804 11.68 -17.23 20.06
C GLY A 804 10.77 -16.37 19.19
N ASP A 805 10.99 -16.40 17.87
CA ASP A 805 10.23 -15.56 16.94
C ASP A 805 8.99 -16.27 16.36
N ILE A 806 8.02 -15.49 15.90
CA ILE A 806 6.91 -15.96 15.06
C ILE A 806 6.98 -15.27 13.71
N THR A 807 7.08 -16.04 12.63
CA THR A 807 7.05 -15.53 11.26
C THR A 807 5.89 -16.15 10.49
N ILE A 808 5.03 -15.31 9.91
CA ILE A 808 3.82 -15.71 9.20
C ILE A 808 3.83 -15.11 7.80
N ALA A 809 3.56 -15.95 6.80
CA ALA A 809 3.18 -15.54 5.46
C ALA A 809 1.85 -16.21 5.08
N ALA A 810 0.86 -15.43 4.66
CA ALA A 810 -0.37 -15.94 4.06
C ALA A 810 -0.58 -15.23 2.72
N SER A 811 -0.84 -15.98 1.65
CA SER A 811 -1.13 -15.36 0.35
C SER A 811 -2.57 -14.86 0.22
N GLY A 812 -3.49 -15.42 1.02
CA GLY A 812 -4.85 -14.93 1.22
C GLY A 812 -4.95 -14.21 2.56
N ASP A 813 -5.93 -14.58 3.38
CA ASP A 813 -6.31 -13.89 4.61
C ASP A 813 -5.69 -14.52 5.87
N LEU A 814 -5.62 -13.72 6.95
CA LEU A 814 -5.38 -14.18 8.31
C LEU A 814 -6.64 -14.02 9.15
N HIS A 815 -7.26 -15.14 9.53
CA HIS A 815 -8.47 -15.16 10.36
C HIS A 815 -8.17 -15.48 11.83
N LEU A 816 -8.58 -14.58 12.72
CA LEU A 816 -8.61 -14.78 14.17
C LEU A 816 -10.08 -14.99 14.60
N HIS A 817 -10.51 -16.24 14.71
CA HIS A 817 -11.93 -16.61 14.77
C HIS A 817 -12.68 -16.15 16.02
N THR A 818 -12.03 -16.23 17.18
CA THR A 818 -12.65 -15.99 18.49
C THR A 818 -11.81 -15.01 19.30
N LEU A 819 -12.34 -14.53 20.43
CA LEU A 819 -11.55 -13.69 21.34
C LEU A 819 -10.30 -14.39 21.89
N ASP A 820 -10.30 -15.72 21.96
CA ASP A 820 -9.15 -16.52 22.42
C ASP A 820 -8.14 -16.81 21.28
N SER A 821 -8.45 -16.38 20.06
CA SER A 821 -7.58 -16.49 18.88
C SER A 821 -6.50 -15.42 18.90
N VAL A 822 -5.38 -15.70 19.55
CA VAL A 822 -4.30 -14.74 19.80
C VAL A 822 -2.94 -15.24 19.31
N ILE A 823 -2.14 -14.31 18.81
CA ILE A 823 -0.78 -14.51 18.33
C ILE A 823 0.16 -13.67 19.20
N TYR A 824 1.05 -14.30 19.98
CA TYR A 824 1.99 -13.51 20.78
C TYR A 824 3.31 -14.19 21.15
N SER A 825 4.35 -13.38 21.37
CA SER A 825 5.56 -13.78 22.08
C SER A 825 5.46 -13.34 23.54
N ALA A 826 5.67 -14.28 24.47
CA ALA A 826 5.49 -14.04 25.89
C ALA A 826 6.75 -13.47 26.56
N GLY A 827 7.92 -13.63 25.95
CA GLY A 827 9.21 -13.48 26.62
C GLY A 827 9.48 -14.59 27.62
N GLN A 828 10.44 -14.35 28.51
CA GLN A 828 10.74 -15.20 29.66
C GLN A 828 10.39 -14.51 30.98
N SER A 829 10.19 -15.31 32.02
CA SER A 829 9.95 -14.79 33.36
C SER A 829 11.19 -14.03 33.86
N SER A 830 10.98 -12.82 34.39
CA SER A 830 12.01 -12.07 35.12
C SER A 830 12.36 -12.69 36.48
N GLY A 831 11.68 -13.79 36.87
CA GLY A 831 11.82 -14.43 38.18
C GLY A 831 11.06 -13.70 39.30
N PHE A 832 10.33 -12.63 38.97
CA PHE A 832 9.52 -11.83 39.87
C PHE A 832 8.19 -11.46 39.19
N ASP A 833 7.08 -11.92 39.76
CA ASP A 833 5.74 -11.53 39.33
C ASP A 833 5.08 -10.68 40.41
N LEU A 834 4.26 -9.71 39.99
CA LEU A 834 3.40 -9.00 40.93
C LEU A 834 2.27 -9.95 41.35
N ASP A 835 2.29 -10.42 42.60
CA ASP A 835 1.24 -11.27 43.17
C ASP A 835 0.35 -10.46 44.11
N ARG A 836 -0.96 -10.46 43.84
CA ARG A 836 -1.95 -10.05 44.83
C ARG A 836 -2.10 -11.21 45.82
N HIS A 837 -1.31 -11.21 46.89
CA HIS A 837 -1.49 -12.15 48.01
C HIS A 837 -2.82 -11.88 48.72
N GLN A 838 -3.94 -12.33 48.13
CA GLN A 838 -5.17 -12.52 48.87
C GLN A 838 -4.96 -13.77 49.72
N VAL A 839 -4.98 -13.60 51.04
CA VAL A 839 -5.34 -14.69 51.96
C VAL A 839 -6.56 -15.33 51.33
N SER A 840 -6.38 -16.55 50.80
CA SER A 840 -7.40 -17.28 50.04
C SER A 840 -8.76 -17.08 50.70
N ASP A 841 -9.67 -16.30 50.10
CA ASP A 841 -11.06 -16.33 50.50
C ASP A 841 -11.58 -17.71 50.05
N PRO A 842 -11.80 -18.66 50.98
CA PRO A 842 -12.17 -20.02 50.60
C PRO A 842 -13.56 -20.09 49.95
N LEU A 843 -14.27 -18.96 49.88
CA LEU A 843 -15.66 -18.87 49.41
C LEU A 843 -15.81 -18.30 47.99
N SER A 844 -14.76 -17.72 47.38
CA SER A 844 -14.89 -17.05 46.07
C SER A 844 -14.41 -17.88 44.87
N GLY A 845 -13.58 -18.92 45.08
CA GLY A 845 -13.17 -19.86 44.04
C GLY A 845 -12.43 -19.26 42.84
N LYS A 846 -12.01 -17.98 42.90
CA LYS A 846 -11.23 -17.33 41.83
C LYS A 846 -9.73 -17.45 42.11
N PRO A 847 -8.89 -17.86 41.13
CA PRO A 847 -7.44 -17.86 41.28
C PRO A 847 -6.91 -16.43 41.48
N ALA A 848 -5.76 -16.30 42.14
CA ALA A 848 -5.05 -15.02 42.26
C ALA A 848 -4.70 -14.50 40.86
N SER A 849 -5.07 -13.26 40.54
CA SER A 849 -4.57 -12.58 39.33
C SER A 849 -3.10 -12.27 39.56
N THR A 850 -2.20 -12.89 38.79
CA THR A 850 -0.77 -12.56 38.74
C THR A 850 -0.54 -11.58 37.60
N ALA A 851 0.34 -10.59 37.79
CA ALA A 851 0.76 -9.70 36.72
C ALA A 851 2.24 -9.94 36.44
N ALA A 852 2.51 -10.56 35.30
CA ALA A 852 3.85 -10.96 34.88
C ALA A 852 4.67 -9.78 34.37
N LEU A 853 5.98 -9.86 34.58
CA LEU A 853 6.95 -8.87 34.12
C LEU A 853 7.92 -9.54 33.13
N PRO A 854 7.48 -9.78 31.87
CA PRO A 854 8.28 -10.50 30.90
C PRO A 854 9.47 -9.68 30.40
N THR A 855 10.55 -10.37 30.03
CA THR A 855 11.71 -9.81 29.32
C THR A 855 12.08 -10.70 28.12
N ASP A 856 12.88 -10.16 27.20
CA ASP A 856 13.46 -10.88 26.06
C ASP A 856 12.41 -11.61 25.19
N GLY A 857 11.30 -10.94 24.91
CA GLY A 857 10.31 -11.42 23.93
C GLY A 857 10.90 -11.52 22.54
N GLY A 858 10.54 -12.57 21.80
CA GLY A 858 10.88 -12.65 20.38
C GLY A 858 9.97 -11.79 19.51
N ASP A 859 10.39 -11.61 18.27
CA ASP A 859 9.72 -10.74 17.29
C ASP A 859 8.58 -11.46 16.58
N LEU A 860 7.60 -10.67 16.13
CA LEU A 860 6.52 -11.13 15.26
C LEU A 860 6.68 -10.47 13.88
N ARG A 861 6.81 -11.27 12.82
CA ARG A 861 6.79 -10.81 11.43
C ARG A 861 5.59 -11.44 10.73
N ILE A 862 4.63 -10.65 10.30
CA ILE A 862 3.36 -11.11 9.73
C ILE A 862 3.15 -10.44 8.38
N ALA A 863 3.14 -11.22 7.31
CA ALA A 863 2.82 -10.77 5.96
C ALA A 863 1.58 -11.50 5.44
N VAL A 864 0.57 -10.74 5.02
CA VAL A 864 -0.72 -11.25 4.57
C VAL A 864 -1.06 -10.58 3.25
N GLY A 865 -1.33 -11.38 2.20
CA GLY A 865 -1.66 -10.89 0.87
C GLY A 865 -3.07 -10.29 0.76
N GLY A 866 -4.02 -10.86 1.52
CA GLY A 866 -5.37 -10.33 1.69
C GLY A 866 -5.53 -9.60 3.03
N ASP A 867 -6.61 -9.91 3.74
CA ASP A 867 -7.06 -9.19 4.93
C ASP A 867 -6.57 -9.84 6.24
N VAL A 868 -6.44 -9.04 7.29
CA VAL A 868 -6.27 -9.54 8.67
C VAL A 868 -7.54 -9.29 9.47
N ILE A 869 -8.27 -10.36 9.79
CA ILE A 869 -9.64 -10.29 10.28
C ILE A 869 -9.74 -10.83 11.72
N GLY A 870 -10.07 -9.93 12.64
CA GLY A 870 -10.38 -10.24 14.04
C GLY A 870 -11.79 -10.84 14.28
N PRO A 871 -12.11 -11.20 15.53
CA PRO A 871 -13.37 -11.86 15.92
C PRO A 871 -14.59 -10.91 15.92
N GLY A 872 -15.77 -11.40 15.48
CA GLY A 872 -16.91 -10.56 15.05
C GLY A 872 -18.30 -11.00 15.46
N GLY A 873 -18.65 -10.81 16.74
CA GLY A 873 -20.00 -10.98 17.28
C GLY A 873 -20.50 -9.78 18.09
N GLU A 874 -21.84 -9.67 18.28
CA GLU A 874 -22.48 -8.59 19.05
C GLU A 874 -21.99 -8.46 20.51
N ASN A 875 -21.35 -9.50 21.05
CA ASN A 875 -20.80 -9.53 22.41
C ASN A 875 -19.27 -9.50 22.46
N ASP A 876 -18.59 -9.45 21.32
CA ASP A 876 -17.14 -9.46 21.25
C ASP A 876 -16.64 -8.03 21.50
N GLN A 877 -16.31 -7.75 22.76
CA GLN A 877 -15.78 -6.45 23.16
C GLN A 877 -14.29 -6.42 22.84
N THR A 878 -13.84 -5.48 22.00
CA THR A 878 -12.42 -5.15 21.91
C THR A 878 -11.94 -4.79 23.31
N GLN A 879 -11.06 -5.61 23.89
CA GLN A 879 -10.48 -5.32 25.19
C GLN A 879 -9.74 -3.98 25.13
N ILE A 880 -9.65 -3.28 26.25
CA ILE A 880 -8.74 -2.14 26.42
C ILE A 880 -7.53 -2.59 27.21
N GLY A 881 -6.40 -1.88 27.07
CA GLY A 881 -5.15 -2.28 27.72
C GLY A 881 -5.29 -2.54 29.23
N THR A 882 -6.26 -1.93 29.92
CA THR A 882 -6.49 -2.18 31.36
C THR A 882 -7.06 -3.56 31.72
N ASP A 883 -7.53 -4.33 30.73
CA ASP A 883 -8.16 -5.63 30.95
C ASP A 883 -7.12 -6.74 31.16
N TRP A 884 -5.99 -6.68 30.46
CA TRP A 884 -4.88 -7.64 30.56
C TRP A 884 -3.58 -7.00 31.09
N LEU A 885 -3.37 -5.69 30.95
CA LEU A 885 -2.28 -4.97 31.63
C LEU A 885 -2.73 -4.59 33.03
N THR A 886 -2.62 -5.55 33.94
CA THR A 886 -3.14 -5.46 35.30
C THR A 886 -2.30 -4.48 36.12
N ARG A 887 -2.95 -3.43 36.64
CA ARG A 887 -2.36 -2.54 37.64
C ARG A 887 -2.48 -3.18 39.03
N MET A 888 -1.37 -3.24 39.74
CA MET A 888 -1.31 -3.67 41.12
C MET A 888 -0.88 -2.50 42.00
N ASP A 889 -1.74 -2.23 42.99
CA ASP A 889 -1.43 -1.41 44.15
C ASP A 889 -1.72 -2.34 45.34
N TYR A 890 -0.65 -2.81 45.99
CA TYR A 890 -0.77 -3.70 47.13
C TYR A 890 -0.01 -3.14 48.33
N GLN A 891 -0.77 -2.89 49.39
CA GLN A 891 -0.29 -2.54 50.72
C GLN A 891 -0.11 -3.84 51.51
N GLN A 892 1.12 -4.28 51.78
CA GLN A 892 1.31 -5.43 52.67
C GLN A 892 1.34 -4.98 54.14
N ASP A 893 0.49 -5.60 54.96
CA ASP A 893 0.51 -5.44 56.41
C ASP A 893 1.39 -6.55 57.02
N GLN A 894 2.64 -6.20 57.36
CA GLN A 894 3.64 -6.93 58.17
C GLN A 894 4.23 -8.25 57.64
N VAL A 895 5.51 -8.21 57.27
CA VAL A 895 6.35 -9.40 57.03
C VAL A 895 7.04 -9.88 58.32
N PHE A 896 6.90 -11.16 58.66
CA PHE A 896 7.66 -11.83 59.72
C PHE A 896 8.95 -12.44 59.15
N VAL A 897 10.09 -11.78 59.31
CA VAL A 897 11.40 -12.37 59.00
C VAL A 897 11.97 -13.02 60.26
N ILE A 898 12.10 -14.36 60.27
CA ILE A 898 12.84 -15.07 61.32
C ILE A 898 14.30 -15.21 60.89
N ILE A 899 15.17 -14.35 61.42
CA ILE A 899 16.62 -14.50 61.28
C ILE A 899 17.09 -15.47 62.38
N PRO A 900 17.80 -16.57 62.05
CA PRO A 900 18.37 -17.46 63.07
C PRO A 900 19.37 -16.71 63.96
N GLY A 901 18.98 -16.40 65.19
CA GLY A 901 19.89 -15.87 66.23
C GLY A 901 19.72 -14.40 66.62
N ILE A 902 18.80 -13.64 65.99
CA ILE A 902 18.48 -12.26 66.39
C ILE A 902 16.96 -12.11 66.40
N LEU A 903 16.38 -11.74 67.55
CA LEU A 903 14.96 -11.39 67.65
C LEU A 903 14.84 -9.88 67.49
N GLU A 904 14.94 -9.38 66.26
CA GLU A 904 14.72 -7.97 65.94
C GLU A 904 13.49 -7.81 65.04
N LEU A 905 12.58 -6.94 65.47
CA LEU A 905 11.35 -6.60 64.77
C LEU A 905 11.69 -5.51 63.74
N VAL A 906 11.88 -5.89 62.48
CA VAL A 906 11.91 -4.92 61.37
C VAL A 906 10.49 -4.75 60.85
N LEU A 907 9.91 -3.56 61.07
CA LEU A 907 8.64 -3.16 60.47
C LEU A 907 8.94 -2.55 59.10
N ALA A 908 8.86 -3.33 58.03
CA ALA A 908 8.84 -2.81 56.66
C ALA A 908 7.38 -2.67 56.22
N TYR A 909 6.99 -1.45 55.85
CA TYR A 909 5.79 -1.18 55.06
C TYR A 909 6.25 -1.24 53.60
N GLU A 910 5.71 -2.16 52.80
CA GLU A 910 6.06 -2.25 51.39
C GLU A 910 4.78 -2.11 50.54
N GLU A 911 4.77 -1.04 49.74
CA GLU A 911 3.80 -0.81 48.68
C GLU A 911 4.36 -1.45 47.41
N LEU A 912 3.75 -2.53 46.93
CA LEU A 912 4.04 -3.05 45.59
C LEU A 912 3.12 -2.29 44.62
N GLU A 913 3.68 -1.25 44.00
CA GLU A 913 3.04 -0.48 42.95
C GLU A 913 3.63 -0.88 41.59
N GLY A 914 2.79 -1.29 40.65
CA GLY A 914 3.24 -1.71 39.33
C GLY A 914 2.11 -2.01 38.36
N TRP A 915 2.48 -2.34 37.13
CA TRP A 915 1.59 -3.01 36.19
C TRP A 915 2.34 -4.03 35.36
N GLY A 916 1.70 -5.19 35.17
CA GLY A 916 2.25 -6.32 34.43
C GLY A 916 1.18 -7.02 33.62
N VAL A 917 1.58 -8.05 32.88
CA VAL A 917 0.75 -8.75 31.90
C VAL A 917 0.01 -9.92 32.57
N ASP A 918 -1.31 -9.96 32.43
CA ASP A 918 -2.13 -11.15 32.65
C ASP A 918 -2.35 -11.85 31.30
N PHE A 919 -1.48 -12.80 30.97
CA PHE A 919 -1.54 -13.55 29.71
C PHE A 919 -2.84 -14.34 29.56
N GLY A 920 -3.42 -14.82 30.66
CA GLY A 920 -4.67 -15.59 30.64
C GLY A 920 -5.89 -14.72 30.33
N GLY A 921 -5.75 -13.40 30.48
CA GLY A 921 -6.76 -12.41 30.11
C GLY A 921 -6.54 -11.75 28.76
N PHE A 922 -5.46 -12.02 28.04
CA PHE A 922 -5.14 -11.33 26.78
C PHE A 922 -6.01 -11.80 25.62
N GLN A 923 -6.81 -10.90 25.05
CA GLN A 923 -7.69 -11.15 23.89
C GLN A 923 -7.64 -10.00 22.88
N GLN A 924 -6.49 -9.33 22.74
CA GLN A 924 -6.27 -8.25 21.77
C GLN A 924 -5.52 -8.71 20.52
N GLN A 925 -5.74 -9.96 20.13
CA GLN A 925 -5.26 -10.54 18.87
C GLN A 925 -3.73 -10.68 18.83
N ILE A 926 -2.98 -9.61 18.54
CA ILE A 926 -1.53 -9.67 18.28
C ILE A 926 -0.76 -8.97 19.41
N ALA A 927 0.29 -9.59 19.94
CA ALA A 927 1.20 -8.92 20.87
C ALA A 927 2.64 -9.42 20.83
N ALA A 928 3.57 -8.52 21.15
CA ALA A 928 4.94 -8.87 21.50
C ALA A 928 5.22 -8.37 22.92
N PHE A 929 5.37 -9.30 23.87
CA PHE A 929 5.62 -8.98 25.28
C PHE A 929 7.10 -9.09 25.61
N GLY A 930 7.58 -8.33 26.60
CA GLY A 930 8.98 -8.41 27.02
C GLY A 930 9.97 -7.78 26.04
N GLY A 931 9.48 -6.92 25.14
CA GLY A 931 10.30 -6.09 24.26
C GLY A 931 10.61 -6.70 22.90
N GLY A 932 9.85 -7.69 22.44
CA GLY A 932 9.88 -8.09 21.03
C GLY A 932 9.27 -7.01 20.14
N ASP A 933 9.68 -6.98 18.87
CA ASP A 933 9.16 -6.07 17.85
C ASP A 933 8.03 -6.74 17.04
N VAL A 934 7.19 -5.93 16.39
CA VAL A 934 6.13 -6.39 15.48
C VAL A 934 6.30 -5.72 14.13
N ASP A 935 6.44 -6.52 13.08
CA ASP A 935 6.39 -6.11 11.68
C ASP A 935 5.13 -6.71 11.03
N LEU A 936 4.20 -5.85 10.59
CA LEU A 936 2.90 -6.23 10.06
C LEU A 936 2.71 -5.66 8.66
N HIS A 937 2.61 -6.53 7.67
CA HIS A 937 2.27 -6.19 6.29
C HIS A 937 0.95 -6.83 5.90
N VAL A 938 -0.02 -6.01 5.50
CA VAL A 938 -1.35 -6.44 5.07
C VAL A 938 -1.60 -5.87 3.68
N GLY A 939 -1.84 -6.73 2.69
CA GLY A 939 -2.13 -6.32 1.32
C GLY A 939 -3.54 -5.73 1.17
N GLY A 940 -4.52 -6.28 1.89
CA GLY A 940 -5.89 -5.78 1.98
C GLY A 940 -6.16 -5.00 3.27
N ASP A 941 -7.29 -5.29 3.89
CA ASP A 941 -7.83 -4.56 5.03
C ASP A 941 -7.37 -5.12 6.38
N LEU A 942 -7.21 -4.25 7.37
CA LEU A 942 -7.04 -4.62 8.77
C LEU A 942 -8.36 -4.44 9.54
N VAL A 943 -9.07 -5.54 9.76
CA VAL A 943 -10.44 -5.51 10.28
C VAL A 943 -10.49 -6.02 11.71
N ARG A 944 -10.85 -5.15 12.66
CA ARG A 944 -11.12 -5.50 14.08
C ARG A 944 -9.96 -6.21 14.78
N THR A 945 -8.72 -5.86 14.41
CA THR A 945 -7.50 -6.50 14.93
C THR A 945 -6.70 -5.50 15.76
N GLY A 946 -6.26 -5.90 16.95
CA GLY A 946 -5.36 -5.12 17.80
C GLY A 946 -3.90 -5.58 17.71
N VAL A 947 -2.98 -4.67 18.03
CA VAL A 947 -1.55 -4.94 18.16
C VAL A 947 -1.02 -4.30 19.44
N SER A 948 -0.39 -5.10 20.30
CA SER A 948 0.04 -4.67 21.63
C SER A 948 1.52 -4.95 21.91
N LEU A 949 2.27 -3.88 22.19
CA LEU A 949 3.68 -3.90 22.60
C LEU A 949 3.82 -3.13 23.93
N PRO A 950 3.40 -3.74 25.06
CA PRO A 950 3.35 -3.03 26.33
C PRO A 950 4.71 -2.89 26.99
N THR A 951 4.91 -1.74 27.63
CA THR A 951 5.93 -1.61 28.66
C THR A 951 5.33 -1.96 30.02
N THR A 952 5.93 -2.93 30.69
CA THR A 952 5.61 -3.25 32.08
C THR A 952 6.41 -2.37 33.03
N TYR A 953 5.89 -2.22 34.24
CA TYR A 953 6.45 -1.32 35.23
C TYR A 953 6.31 -1.89 36.62
N TYR A 954 7.32 -1.68 37.44
CA TYR A 954 7.21 -1.88 38.87
C TYR A 954 8.07 -0.87 39.60
N ILE A 955 7.64 -0.50 40.80
CA ILE A 955 8.49 0.16 41.78
C ILE A 955 9.21 -0.93 42.56
N ASP A 956 10.54 -0.85 42.59
CA ASP A 956 11.31 -1.73 43.47
C ASP A 956 10.96 -1.41 44.93
N PRO A 957 10.38 -2.36 45.70
CA PRO A 957 9.90 -2.11 47.05
C PRO A 957 11.03 -1.78 48.04
N LEU A 958 12.28 -2.13 47.75
CA LEU A 958 13.42 -1.87 48.60
C LEU A 958 13.99 -0.45 48.41
N LEU A 959 13.77 0.15 47.23
CA LEU A 959 14.48 1.37 46.78
C LEU A 959 13.57 2.52 46.42
N ASN A 960 12.30 2.24 46.21
CA ASN A 960 11.34 3.18 45.68
C ASN A 960 11.81 3.75 44.31
N SER A 961 12.45 2.92 43.48
CA SER A 961 12.91 3.29 42.15
C SER A 961 12.00 2.70 41.06
N PRO A 962 11.66 3.48 40.02
CA PRO A 962 10.84 3.02 38.91
C PRO A 962 11.65 2.16 37.93
N ASN A 963 11.19 0.94 37.64
CA ASN A 963 11.75 0.08 36.61
C ASN A 963 10.73 -0.10 35.47
N ARG A 964 11.22 -0.05 34.23
CA ARG A 964 10.43 -0.20 33.00
C ARG A 964 11.05 -1.30 32.16
N LEU A 965 10.23 -2.23 31.67
CA LEU A 965 10.68 -3.39 30.92
C LEU A 965 9.82 -3.59 29.68
N GLY A 966 10.44 -4.09 28.62
CA GLY A 966 9.74 -4.55 27.41
C GLY A 966 9.45 -3.44 26.40
N GLU A 967 10.44 -2.63 26.05
CA GLU A 967 10.35 -1.68 24.94
C GLU A 967 10.54 -2.42 23.59
N GLY A 968 9.50 -2.39 22.75
CA GLY A 968 9.49 -2.96 21.41
C GLY A 968 9.02 -1.94 20.36
N LYS A 969 9.23 -2.26 19.08
CA LYS A 969 8.91 -1.40 17.93
C LYS A 969 7.79 -2.01 17.09
N LEU A 970 6.86 -1.17 16.64
CA LEU A 970 5.86 -1.53 15.63
C LEU A 970 6.21 -0.91 14.29
N ASN A 971 6.28 -1.73 13.24
CA ASN A 971 6.17 -1.28 11.86
C ASN A 971 4.93 -1.94 11.25
N ALA A 972 3.98 -1.15 10.77
CA ALA A 972 2.80 -1.66 10.09
C ALA A 972 2.61 -0.99 8.73
N THR A 973 2.28 -1.76 7.72
CA THR A 973 1.85 -1.27 6.40
C THR A 973 0.57 -2.00 6.02
N ILE A 974 -0.51 -1.25 5.83
CA ILE A 974 -1.83 -1.74 5.46
C ILE A 974 -2.16 -1.17 4.08
N GLY A 975 -2.40 -2.02 3.09
CA GLY A 975 -2.74 -1.61 1.73
C GLY A 975 -4.15 -1.03 1.63
N GLY A 976 -5.12 -1.67 2.28
CA GLY A 976 -6.51 -1.24 2.31
C GLY A 976 -6.90 -0.42 3.55
N ASP A 977 -8.14 -0.61 3.99
CA ASP A 977 -8.76 0.12 5.08
C ASP A 977 -8.39 -0.48 6.45
N VAL A 978 -8.44 0.36 7.49
CA VAL A 978 -8.38 -0.11 8.89
C VAL A 978 -9.74 0.10 9.56
N THR A 979 -10.48 -0.98 9.78
CA THR A 979 -11.81 -0.95 10.38
C THR A 979 -11.79 -1.41 11.83
N GLY A 980 -11.62 -0.47 12.77
CA GLY A 980 -11.53 -0.74 14.20
C GLY A 980 -10.23 -1.45 14.62
N GLY A 981 -10.11 -1.80 15.92
CA GLY A 981 -8.88 -2.34 16.51
C GLY A 981 -8.22 -1.38 17.51
N LEU A 982 -7.26 -1.89 18.28
CA LEU A 982 -6.50 -1.12 19.28
C LEU A 982 -5.00 -1.32 19.07
N PHE A 983 -4.27 -0.23 18.86
CA PHE A 983 -2.81 -0.27 18.88
C PHE A 983 -2.32 0.29 20.21
N PHE A 984 -1.60 -0.53 20.96
CA PHE A 984 -1.04 -0.17 22.25
C PHE A 984 0.48 -0.30 22.21
N ILE A 985 1.19 0.82 22.21
CA ILE A 985 2.65 0.84 22.33
C ILE A 985 3.02 1.57 23.60
N GLY A 986 3.82 0.91 24.45
CA GLY A 986 4.34 1.48 25.68
C GLY A 986 5.36 2.61 25.45
N ASP A 987 6.54 2.46 26.03
CA ASP A 987 7.66 3.40 25.88
C ASP A 987 8.48 3.19 24.59
N GLY A 988 8.12 2.18 23.78
CA GLY A 988 8.70 1.91 22.47
C GLY A 988 8.29 2.91 21.37
N ALA A 989 8.57 2.54 20.12
CA ALA A 989 8.26 3.36 18.93
C ALA A 989 7.30 2.63 17.99
N GLY A 990 6.51 3.37 17.21
CA GLY A 990 5.60 2.79 16.22
C GLY A 990 5.46 3.64 14.98
N GLN A 991 5.40 2.99 13.83
CA GLN A 991 5.00 3.56 12.56
C GLN A 991 3.91 2.69 11.92
N ILE A 992 2.87 3.33 11.41
CA ILE A 992 1.75 2.67 10.74
C ILE A 992 1.47 3.47 9.46
N ASP A 993 1.74 2.86 8.31
CA ASP A 993 1.45 3.39 6.98
C ASP A 993 0.14 2.73 6.49
N ILE A 994 -0.86 3.51 6.08
CA ILE A 994 -2.18 3.02 5.66
C ILE A 994 -2.47 3.59 4.26
N GLY A 995 -2.81 2.71 3.31
CA GLY A 995 -3.20 3.08 1.95
C GLY A 995 -4.67 3.53 1.87
N GLY A 996 -5.57 2.83 2.57
CA GLY A 996 -7.00 3.14 2.59
C GLY A 996 -7.46 4.08 3.72
N ALA A 997 -8.75 3.99 4.04
CA ALA A 997 -9.42 4.80 5.05
C ALA A 997 -9.29 4.24 6.49
N LEU A 998 -9.35 5.15 7.47
CA LEU A 998 -9.53 4.81 8.87
C LEU A 998 -11.03 4.80 9.21
N GLU A 999 -11.63 3.61 9.28
CA GLU A 999 -13.06 3.46 9.49
C GLU A 999 -13.45 3.10 10.93
N PRO A 1000 -14.58 3.63 11.44
CA PRO A 1000 -15.11 3.20 12.73
C PRO A 1000 -15.55 1.73 12.69
N GLY A 1001 -15.13 0.96 13.68
CA GLY A 1001 -15.64 -0.40 13.91
C GLY A 1001 -17.16 -0.42 14.16
N TRP A 1002 -17.77 -1.58 13.89
CA TRP A 1002 -19.21 -1.90 13.89
C TRP A 1002 -20.12 -1.10 14.85
N ARG A 1003 -21.32 -0.71 14.38
CA ARG A 1003 -22.35 0.05 15.14
C ARG A 1003 -23.22 -0.86 16.02
N GLY A 1004 -22.92 -0.96 17.32
CA GLY A 1004 -23.80 -1.58 18.33
C GLY A 1004 -24.16 -0.63 19.48
N ASP A 1005 -25.44 -0.55 19.84
CA ASP A 1005 -25.96 0.32 20.91
C ASP A 1005 -25.58 -0.20 22.32
N SER A 1006 -24.37 0.12 22.81
CA SER A 1006 -24.06 -0.02 24.24
C SER A 1006 -22.92 0.90 24.73
N THR A 1007 -22.99 1.28 26.01
CA THR A 1007 -22.27 2.40 26.65
C THR A 1007 -20.79 2.14 26.99
N LYS A 1008 -20.11 1.18 26.34
CA LYS A 1008 -18.69 0.87 26.58
C LYS A 1008 -17.87 0.50 25.32
N GLN A 1009 -18.32 0.82 24.12
CA GLN A 1009 -17.52 0.54 22.91
C GLN A 1009 -16.56 1.69 22.61
N ILE A 1010 -15.28 1.36 22.39
CA ILE A 1010 -14.37 2.18 21.60
C ILE A 1010 -14.87 2.14 20.15
N ARG A 1011 -15.19 3.31 19.60
CA ARG A 1011 -16.00 3.44 18.37
C ARG A 1011 -15.20 3.52 17.08
N GLY A 1012 -13.87 3.52 17.15
CA GLY A 1012 -12.97 3.56 16.01
C GLY A 1012 -11.59 3.02 16.38
N PRO A 1013 -10.66 2.90 15.42
CA PRO A 1013 -9.28 2.57 15.73
C PRO A 1013 -8.75 3.57 16.76
N VAL A 1014 -8.20 3.05 17.86
CA VAL A 1014 -7.62 3.88 18.91
C VAL A 1014 -6.13 3.62 19.01
N LEU A 1015 -5.38 4.71 18.96
CA LEU A 1015 -3.94 4.75 19.10
C LEU A 1015 -3.60 5.25 20.51
N PHE A 1016 -2.99 4.38 21.33
CA PHE A 1016 -2.38 4.77 22.60
C PHE A 1016 -0.87 4.66 22.52
N PHE A 1017 -0.17 5.79 22.60
CA PHE A 1017 1.28 5.86 22.68
C PHE A 1017 1.74 6.59 23.93
N ARG A 1018 2.83 6.11 24.53
CA ARG A 1018 3.59 6.84 25.55
C ARG A 1018 4.98 7.28 25.04
N GLY A 1019 5.54 6.59 24.04
CA GLY A 1019 6.81 6.90 23.36
C GLY A 1019 6.73 7.85 22.15
N SER A 1020 7.77 7.88 21.31
CA SER A 1020 7.85 8.76 20.13
C SER A 1020 7.20 8.15 18.88
N LEU A 1021 6.32 8.90 18.22
CA LEU A 1021 5.88 8.61 16.85
C LEU A 1021 6.89 9.20 15.85
N GLY A 1022 7.42 8.35 14.97
CA GLY A 1022 8.16 8.76 13.79
C GLY A 1022 7.30 8.59 12.54
N GLY A 1023 6.89 9.69 11.91
CA GLY A 1023 6.24 9.70 10.59
C GLY A 1023 4.72 9.54 10.56
N ASN A 1024 4.07 10.48 9.84
CA ASN A 1024 2.77 10.42 9.15
C ASN A 1024 1.64 9.55 9.72
N VAL A 1025 0.85 10.09 10.65
CA VAL A 1025 -0.60 9.96 10.50
C VAL A 1025 -1.00 10.97 9.42
N GLN A 1026 -0.89 10.59 8.14
CA GLN A 1026 -1.39 11.41 7.06
C GLN A 1026 -2.90 11.29 7.04
N TRP A 1027 -3.57 12.42 7.28
CA TRP A 1027 -5.01 12.54 7.21
C TRP A 1027 -5.37 12.95 5.79
N PRO A 1028 -6.01 12.09 4.98
CA PRO A 1028 -6.84 12.59 3.92
C PRO A 1028 -8.02 13.31 4.61
N LEU A 1029 -7.98 14.63 4.63
CA LEU A 1029 -9.21 15.39 4.82
C LEU A 1029 -9.97 15.27 3.49
N SER A 1030 -10.85 14.26 3.41
CA SER A 1030 -11.94 14.22 2.42
C SER A 1030 -12.81 15.47 2.56
#